data_AF-A0A1C3E581-F1
#
_entry.id   AF-A0A1C3E581-F1
#
_cell.length_a   1.000
_cell.length_b   1.000
_cell.length_c   1.000
_cell.angle_alpha   90.00
_cell.angle_beta   90.00
_cell.angle_gamma   90.00
#
_symmetry.space_group_name_H-M   'P 1'
#
loop_
_entity.id
_entity.type
_entity.pdbx_description
1 polymer ?
#
loop_
_entity_poly.entity_id
_entity_poly.type
_entity_poly.pdbx_seq_one_letter_code
_entity_poly.pdbx_strand_id
1 'polypeptide(L)'
;MSNETLSNSHSGRGGSKNSLHHYRDFVFWILLIAGVIQAAVILQAHPLQSANDRSRWCAVWSIVERGTFQIDEIRRVPGWDTIDMVKIDGHFYSTKPPMLAMLAAGIYAPLRLLGWDLIQHTQWVSGITLLILNLVPYLGGLWLISRVLPVISNGLKTAIVVLVVLTFGTMAIPFLATLNNHVPAFAISLMVLWSLTGWLVSLMPVVNDVPEVESEIKCALRQRSPELWASLTGLLTGLLFCFELPAAVLLVAIPCVRICFNSRRGGLLQEALGFGCGAALPLGAFLFCNFVASGEVIPLYASYGTERYRFVEEGVPSYWMEPQGVDLNLDSFPVYLFHCLAGHHGLFSQMPFLLLAIPAWIMILPSTWKEKFRWNLTLQEQLGLLALATWVIVLSFYMTRTQNYNYGGVSVTLRWALWLVPFGMVSAATRLTSWFSTWPRCTLVVGLASLSIFSAWLPLGNPWQQPWIFTAMARQGWLNYQQAPPPFKAELSTWFSSIPAERASAVWQAVSPTGLRQTLRLETTGEVRQQGENRYTRIDVEESTGDWNESPQIAVISTKKRTLWIDREGFMAGKSPANILRWFEPVTLAQQLDDLNFLRGLPLFRPYAPGPIRYLKTPLRRDAFRTQRAASEVTFPQEANAKSTQPVLRYRRDLWLSDEVPFGTIQWEQTLRDAQSGQLVATQTWQMIQASPAPAPNSPLSSAPAASDSSTRE
;
A
#
# COMPACT_ATOMS: atom_id res chain seq x y z
N MET A 1 -72.42 -28.94 -43.54
CA MET A 1 -71.93 -29.25 -42.19
C MET A 1 -70.64 -30.03 -42.31
N SER A 2 -69.53 -29.32 -42.21
CA SER A 2 -68.18 -29.83 -41.92
C SER A 2 -67.25 -28.62 -42.00
N ASN A 3 -66.52 -28.31 -40.94
CA ASN A 3 -65.12 -27.94 -41.09
C ASN A 3 -64.37 -28.00 -39.77
N GLU A 4 -63.15 -28.53 -39.92
CA GLU A 4 -62.21 -28.99 -38.92
C GLU A 4 -61.56 -27.85 -38.13
N THR A 5 -61.26 -28.16 -36.88
CA THR A 5 -60.34 -27.44 -36.00
C THR A 5 -58.94 -28.03 -36.15
N LEU A 6 -57.98 -27.22 -36.61
CA LEU A 6 -56.55 -27.56 -36.57
C LEU A 6 -55.72 -26.41 -35.97
N SER A 7 -55.25 -26.71 -34.76
CA SER A 7 -54.00 -26.32 -34.10
C SER A 7 -53.29 -25.01 -34.47
N ASN A 8 -53.20 -24.11 -33.48
CA ASN A 8 -52.08 -23.19 -33.32
C ASN A 8 -51.35 -23.54 -32.00
N SER A 9 -50.24 -24.29 -32.08
CA SER A 9 -49.42 -24.66 -30.91
C SER A 9 -47.91 -24.72 -31.21
N HIS A 10 -47.37 -23.78 -31.98
CA HIS A 10 -45.93 -23.74 -32.30
C HIS A 10 -45.18 -22.42 -32.06
N SER A 11 -45.76 -21.40 -31.42
CA SER A 11 -45.07 -20.10 -31.21
C SER A 11 -44.24 -19.96 -29.92
N GLY A 12 -44.27 -20.92 -28.99
CA GLY A 12 -43.61 -20.77 -27.66
C GLY A 12 -42.12 -21.10 -27.59
N ARG A 13 -41.62 -22.07 -28.36
CA ARG A 13 -40.24 -22.59 -28.25
C ARG A 13 -39.15 -21.72 -28.91
N GLY A 14 -39.53 -20.83 -29.83
CA GLY A 14 -38.58 -20.00 -30.59
C GLY A 14 -38.07 -18.77 -29.82
N GLY A 15 -38.92 -18.11 -29.02
CA GLY A 15 -38.56 -16.86 -28.34
C GLY A 15 -37.60 -17.02 -27.16
N SER A 16 -37.62 -18.17 -26.50
CA SER A 16 -36.82 -18.44 -25.29
C SER A 16 -35.37 -18.82 -25.59
N LYS A 17 -35.14 -19.71 -26.58
CA LYS A 17 -33.80 -19.99 -27.11
C LYS A 17 -33.11 -18.73 -27.61
N ASN A 18 -33.87 -17.84 -28.26
CA ASN A 18 -33.37 -16.54 -28.65
C ASN A 18 -32.93 -15.73 -27.41
N SER A 19 -33.74 -15.66 -26.35
CA SER A 19 -33.42 -14.85 -25.15
C SER A 19 -32.12 -15.26 -24.45
N LEU A 20 -31.86 -16.58 -24.30
CA LEU A 20 -30.61 -17.06 -23.71
C LEU A 20 -29.41 -16.88 -24.64
N HIS A 21 -29.61 -17.00 -25.96
CA HIS A 21 -28.57 -16.71 -26.95
C HIS A 21 -28.15 -15.24 -26.90
N HIS A 22 -29.10 -14.30 -26.92
CA HIS A 22 -28.81 -12.86 -26.78
C HIS A 22 -28.09 -12.54 -25.46
N TYR A 23 -28.43 -13.20 -24.36
CA TYR A 23 -27.71 -13.05 -23.10
C TYR A 23 -26.25 -13.52 -23.21
N ARG A 24 -26.00 -14.66 -23.85
CA ARG A 24 -24.64 -15.18 -24.07
C ARG A 24 -23.83 -14.27 -25.00
N ASP A 25 -24.45 -13.70 -26.03
CA ASP A 25 -23.80 -12.73 -26.92
C ASP A 25 -23.46 -11.44 -26.18
N PHE A 26 -24.37 -10.95 -25.34
CA PHE A 26 -24.10 -9.81 -24.47
C PHE A 26 -22.91 -10.07 -23.53
N VAL A 27 -22.87 -11.26 -22.89
CA VAL A 27 -21.74 -11.68 -22.05
C VAL A 27 -20.44 -11.72 -22.84
N PHE A 28 -20.45 -12.24 -24.06
CA PHE A 28 -19.25 -12.28 -24.89
C PHE A 28 -18.72 -10.87 -25.17
N TRP A 29 -19.58 -9.97 -25.66
CA TRP A 29 -19.17 -8.61 -26.01
C TRP A 29 -18.71 -7.79 -24.81
N ILE A 30 -19.42 -7.88 -23.66
CA ILE A 30 -19.02 -7.12 -22.47
C ILE A 30 -17.65 -7.57 -21.93
N LEU A 31 -17.38 -8.88 -21.93
CA LEU A 31 -16.10 -9.42 -21.47
C LEU A 31 -14.98 -9.17 -22.47
N LEU A 32 -15.26 -9.16 -23.78
CA LEU A 32 -14.28 -8.77 -24.79
C LEU A 32 -13.87 -7.30 -24.63
N ILE A 33 -14.87 -6.41 -24.50
CA ILE A 33 -14.63 -4.97 -24.29
C ILE A 33 -13.84 -4.74 -23.00
N ALA A 34 -14.26 -5.38 -21.90
CA ALA A 34 -13.55 -5.30 -20.63
C ALA A 34 -12.11 -5.83 -20.76
N GLY A 35 -11.92 -6.97 -21.42
CA GLY A 35 -10.61 -7.58 -21.63
C GLY A 35 -9.66 -6.66 -22.40
N VAL A 36 -10.13 -6.06 -23.50
CA VAL A 36 -9.32 -5.13 -24.31
C VAL A 36 -8.93 -3.88 -23.51
N ILE A 37 -9.89 -3.24 -22.84
CA ILE A 37 -9.61 -2.02 -22.09
C ILE A 37 -8.68 -2.30 -20.92
N GLN A 38 -8.95 -3.35 -20.14
CA GLN A 38 -8.11 -3.68 -18.98
C GLN A 38 -6.72 -4.17 -19.38
N ALA A 39 -6.58 -4.88 -20.52
CA ALA A 39 -5.27 -5.24 -21.04
C ALA A 39 -4.44 -4.01 -21.40
N ALA A 40 -5.05 -3.02 -22.06
CA ALA A 40 -4.38 -1.76 -22.38
C ALA A 40 -3.92 -1.02 -21.10
N VAL A 41 -4.79 -0.96 -20.07
CA VAL A 41 -4.46 -0.35 -18.79
C VAL A 41 -3.28 -1.05 -18.11
N ILE A 42 -3.28 -2.39 -18.06
CA ILE A 42 -2.19 -3.19 -17.46
C ILE A 42 -0.85 -2.91 -18.16
N LEU A 43 -0.84 -2.90 -19.49
CA LEU A 43 0.40 -2.73 -20.27
C LEU A 43 0.96 -1.30 -20.21
N GLN A 44 0.10 -0.31 -19.94
CA GLN A 44 0.51 1.10 -19.83
C GLN A 44 0.80 1.54 -18.38
N ALA A 45 0.35 0.77 -17.39
CA ALA A 45 0.57 1.10 -15.99
C ALA A 45 2.06 1.08 -15.64
N HIS A 46 2.51 2.05 -14.85
CA HIS A 46 3.87 2.03 -14.30
C HIS A 46 4.07 0.78 -13.43
N PRO A 47 5.17 0.04 -13.55
CA PRO A 47 5.41 -1.12 -12.70
C PRO A 47 5.83 -0.70 -11.27
N LEU A 48 5.83 -1.64 -10.33
CA LEU A 48 6.45 -1.47 -9.00
C LEU A 48 5.84 -0.34 -8.14
N GLN A 49 4.52 -0.19 -8.22
CA GLN A 49 3.81 1.02 -7.80
C GLN A 49 3.75 1.25 -6.28
N SER A 50 4.02 0.22 -5.47
CA SER A 50 4.08 0.32 -4.01
C SER A 50 5.10 -0.62 -3.42
N ALA A 51 5.46 -0.41 -2.15
CA ALA A 51 6.25 -1.38 -1.40
C ALA A 51 5.61 -2.78 -1.39
N ASN A 52 4.28 -2.85 -1.31
CA ASN A 52 3.53 -4.09 -1.32
C ASN A 52 3.71 -4.87 -2.64
N ASP A 53 3.60 -4.16 -3.76
CA ASP A 53 3.81 -4.69 -5.12
C ASP A 53 5.29 -5.09 -5.32
N ARG A 54 6.22 -4.18 -5.00
CA ARG A 54 7.67 -4.41 -5.09
C ARG A 54 8.15 -5.61 -4.29
N SER A 55 7.62 -5.82 -3.09
CA SER A 55 7.98 -6.98 -2.26
C SER A 55 7.70 -8.31 -2.96
N ARG A 56 6.57 -8.41 -3.69
CA ARG A 56 6.25 -9.61 -4.48
C ARG A 56 7.18 -9.75 -5.68
N TRP A 57 7.40 -8.67 -6.42
CA TRP A 57 8.32 -8.69 -7.57
C TRP A 57 9.76 -9.02 -7.18
N CYS A 58 10.23 -8.56 -6.03
CA CYS A 58 11.54 -8.94 -5.50
C CYS A 58 11.64 -10.46 -5.28
N ALA A 59 10.59 -11.08 -4.73
CA ALA A 59 10.54 -12.54 -4.58
C ALA A 59 10.51 -13.24 -5.95
N VAL A 60 9.70 -12.77 -6.90
CA VAL A 60 9.63 -13.31 -8.28
C VAL A 60 11.01 -13.27 -8.96
N TRP A 61 11.68 -12.13 -8.90
CA TRP A 61 13.03 -11.96 -9.44
C TRP A 61 14.01 -12.93 -8.80
N SER A 62 14.00 -13.03 -7.46
CA SER A 62 14.96 -13.85 -6.71
C SER A 62 14.78 -15.34 -6.98
N ILE A 63 13.54 -15.80 -7.12
CA ILE A 63 13.23 -17.19 -7.47
C ILE A 63 13.83 -17.54 -8.83
N VAL A 64 13.66 -16.67 -9.83
CA VAL A 64 14.10 -16.96 -11.21
C VAL A 64 15.59 -16.70 -11.43
N GLU A 65 16.14 -15.58 -10.94
CA GLU A 65 17.52 -15.18 -11.21
C GLU A 65 18.54 -15.78 -10.25
N ARG A 66 18.09 -16.21 -9.06
CA ARG A 66 18.97 -16.70 -7.98
C ARG A 66 18.56 -18.04 -7.38
N GLY A 67 17.38 -18.58 -7.73
CA GLY A 67 16.91 -19.84 -7.18
C GLY A 67 16.65 -19.79 -5.67
N THR A 68 16.32 -18.62 -5.13
CA THR A 68 16.12 -18.38 -3.69
C THR A 68 14.96 -17.43 -3.42
N PHE A 69 14.45 -17.43 -2.18
CA PHE A 69 13.47 -16.46 -1.70
C PHE A 69 14.10 -15.23 -1.04
N GLN A 70 15.43 -15.21 -0.88
CA GLN A 70 16.17 -14.08 -0.35
C GLN A 70 16.16 -12.91 -1.35
N ILE A 71 15.77 -11.72 -0.88
CA ILE A 71 15.61 -10.53 -1.71
C ILE A 71 16.74 -9.49 -1.52
N ASP A 72 17.85 -9.90 -0.91
CA ASP A 72 18.94 -8.99 -0.51
C ASP A 72 19.54 -8.20 -1.68
N GLU A 73 19.76 -8.87 -2.81
CA GLU A 73 20.42 -8.30 -3.98
C GLU A 73 19.51 -7.33 -4.72
N ILE A 74 18.29 -7.77 -5.05
CA ILE A 74 17.36 -7.00 -5.87
C ILE A 74 16.94 -5.68 -5.20
N ARG A 75 16.85 -5.66 -3.86
CA ARG A 75 16.51 -4.45 -3.10
C ARG A 75 17.55 -3.33 -3.25
N ARG A 76 18.80 -3.67 -3.57
CA ARG A 76 19.87 -2.69 -3.82
C ARG A 76 19.75 -2.03 -5.20
N VAL A 77 18.92 -2.57 -6.09
CA VAL A 77 18.62 -1.96 -7.39
C VAL A 77 17.71 -0.75 -7.18
N PRO A 78 18.06 0.44 -7.73
CA PRO A 78 17.22 1.62 -7.60
C PRO A 78 15.77 1.37 -8.01
N GLY A 79 14.84 1.74 -7.14
CA GLY A 79 13.39 1.57 -7.37
C GLY A 79 12.81 0.22 -6.95
N TRP A 80 13.61 -0.74 -6.47
CA TRP A 80 13.14 -2.08 -6.06
C TRP A 80 12.94 -2.26 -4.56
N ASP A 81 13.53 -1.40 -3.73
CA ASP A 81 13.43 -1.53 -2.27
C ASP A 81 11.98 -1.44 -1.77
N THR A 82 11.69 -2.12 -0.67
CA THR A 82 10.34 -2.24 -0.11
C THR A 82 10.37 -2.00 1.39
N ILE A 83 9.21 -1.80 2.03
CA ILE A 83 9.05 -1.86 3.49
C ILE A 83 8.35 -3.15 3.93
N ASP A 84 7.80 -3.91 2.97
CA ASP A 84 7.01 -5.13 3.20
C ASP A 84 7.93 -6.36 3.24
N MET A 85 8.93 -6.34 4.13
CA MET A 85 9.93 -7.40 4.28
C MET A 85 10.08 -7.87 5.73
N VAL A 86 10.66 -9.06 5.91
CA VAL A 86 11.15 -9.57 7.19
C VAL A 86 12.62 -9.93 7.10
N LYS A 87 13.30 -9.98 8.25
CA LYS A 87 14.68 -10.44 8.36
C LYS A 87 14.75 -11.79 9.10
N ILE A 88 15.41 -12.77 8.50
CA ILE A 88 15.63 -14.11 9.05
C ILE A 88 17.10 -14.47 8.81
N ASP A 89 17.83 -14.81 9.87
CA ASP A 89 19.23 -15.24 9.80
C ASP A 89 20.15 -14.31 8.97
N GLY A 90 19.94 -13.00 9.08
CA GLY A 90 20.73 -12.00 8.35
C GLY A 90 20.22 -11.65 6.96
N HIS A 91 19.25 -12.39 6.43
CA HIS A 91 18.71 -12.24 5.08
C HIS A 91 17.30 -11.65 5.07
N PHE A 92 16.97 -10.93 3.99
CA PHE A 92 15.67 -10.32 3.79
C PHE A 92 14.76 -11.19 2.93
N TYR A 93 13.49 -11.27 3.31
CA TYR A 93 12.45 -12.02 2.60
C TYR A 93 11.21 -11.17 2.39
N SER A 94 10.45 -11.46 1.34
CA SER A 94 9.12 -10.89 1.18
C SER A 94 8.21 -11.33 2.32
N THR A 95 7.41 -10.41 2.83
CA THR A 95 6.34 -10.75 3.79
C THR A 95 5.21 -11.54 3.14
N LYS A 96 5.07 -11.53 1.81
CA LYS A 96 3.88 -12.06 1.15
C LYS A 96 3.96 -13.58 1.03
N PRO A 97 2.83 -14.30 1.15
CA PRO A 97 2.83 -15.73 0.95
C PRO A 97 3.45 -16.12 -0.41
N PRO A 98 4.37 -17.09 -0.44
CA PRO A 98 5.25 -17.34 -1.58
C PRO A 98 4.54 -17.95 -2.79
N MET A 99 3.37 -18.57 -2.60
CA MET A 99 2.65 -19.26 -3.68
C MET A 99 2.36 -18.35 -4.88
N LEU A 100 1.90 -17.10 -4.65
CA LEU A 100 1.64 -16.17 -5.75
C LEU A 100 2.94 -15.75 -6.46
N ALA A 101 4.02 -15.55 -5.72
CA ALA A 101 5.34 -15.24 -6.29
C ALA A 101 5.88 -16.42 -7.11
N MET A 102 5.67 -17.66 -6.66
CA MET A 102 6.02 -18.86 -7.42
C MET A 102 5.24 -18.99 -8.73
N LEU A 103 3.93 -18.70 -8.71
CA LEU A 103 3.11 -18.68 -9.94
C LEU A 103 3.60 -17.61 -10.92
N ALA A 104 3.92 -16.41 -10.43
CA ALA A 104 4.49 -15.34 -11.24
C ALA A 104 5.88 -15.69 -11.77
N ALA A 105 6.73 -16.33 -10.95
CA ALA A 105 8.03 -16.83 -11.37
C ALA A 105 7.92 -17.87 -12.49
N GLY A 106 6.92 -18.76 -12.43
CA GLY A 106 6.63 -19.72 -13.50
C GLY A 106 6.26 -19.08 -14.85
N ILE A 107 5.71 -17.85 -14.83
CA ILE A 107 5.43 -17.07 -16.04
C ILE A 107 6.65 -16.26 -16.48
N TYR A 108 7.40 -15.71 -15.52
CA TYR A 108 8.61 -14.94 -15.80
C TYR A 108 9.74 -15.81 -16.37
N ALA A 109 9.93 -17.03 -15.87
CA ALA A 109 11.05 -17.90 -16.28
C ALA A 109 11.10 -18.15 -17.80
N PRO A 110 9.99 -18.48 -18.50
CA PRO A 110 9.98 -18.54 -19.96
C PRO A 110 10.35 -17.22 -20.65
N LEU A 111 9.84 -16.07 -20.17
CA LEU A 111 10.20 -14.76 -20.71
C LEU A 111 11.69 -14.47 -20.56
N ARG A 112 12.27 -14.89 -19.43
CA ARG A 112 13.70 -14.78 -19.15
C ARG A 112 14.55 -15.59 -20.13
N LEU A 113 14.10 -16.79 -20.52
CA LEU A 113 14.74 -17.61 -21.55
C LEU A 113 14.68 -16.96 -22.94
N LEU A 114 13.67 -16.13 -23.21
CA LEU A 114 13.52 -15.35 -24.44
C LEU A 114 14.37 -14.05 -24.43
N GLY A 115 15.17 -13.83 -23.38
CA GLY A 115 16.04 -12.67 -23.25
C GLY A 115 15.40 -11.45 -22.57
N TRP A 116 14.18 -11.57 -22.05
CA TRP A 116 13.52 -10.48 -21.33
C TRP A 116 13.72 -10.63 -19.82
N ASP A 117 14.38 -9.66 -19.20
CA ASP A 117 14.59 -9.63 -17.76
C ASP A 117 13.72 -8.57 -17.05
N LEU A 118 13.50 -8.77 -15.76
CA LEU A 118 12.68 -7.91 -14.92
C LEU A 118 13.30 -6.53 -14.63
N ILE A 119 14.58 -6.27 -14.94
CA ILE A 119 15.25 -4.99 -14.65
C ILE A 119 15.21 -4.05 -15.85
N GLN A 120 15.59 -4.53 -17.03
CA GLN A 120 15.63 -3.75 -18.26
C GLN A 120 14.27 -3.70 -18.94
N HIS A 121 13.47 -4.76 -18.79
CA HIS A 121 12.17 -4.92 -19.46
C HIS A 121 11.01 -4.92 -18.46
N THR A 122 11.17 -4.25 -17.31
CA THR A 122 10.24 -4.29 -16.17
C THR A 122 8.79 -4.15 -16.59
N GLN A 123 8.46 -3.13 -17.39
CA GLN A 123 7.09 -2.82 -17.80
C GLN A 123 6.45 -3.98 -18.60
N TRP A 124 7.16 -4.55 -19.57
CA TRP A 124 6.63 -5.61 -20.42
C TRP A 124 6.53 -6.94 -19.68
N VAL A 125 7.57 -7.30 -18.93
CA VAL A 125 7.59 -8.55 -18.16
C VAL A 125 6.53 -8.53 -17.07
N SER A 126 6.39 -7.42 -16.33
CA SER A 126 5.32 -7.27 -15.34
C SER A 126 3.95 -7.27 -16.03
N GLY A 127 3.79 -6.51 -17.12
CA GLY A 127 2.54 -6.42 -17.86
C GLY A 127 2.02 -7.77 -18.34
N ILE A 128 2.84 -8.57 -19.02
CA ILE A 128 2.47 -9.92 -19.49
C ILE A 128 2.09 -10.82 -18.32
N THR A 129 2.90 -10.80 -17.26
CA THR A 129 2.64 -11.61 -16.08
C THR A 129 1.29 -11.25 -15.44
N LEU A 130 0.96 -9.96 -15.37
CA LEU A 130 -0.32 -9.47 -14.84
C LEU A 130 -1.51 -9.78 -15.77
N LEU A 131 -1.33 -9.75 -17.09
CA LEU A 131 -2.37 -10.23 -18.01
C LEU A 131 -2.76 -11.67 -17.71
N ILE A 132 -1.77 -12.53 -17.45
CA ILE A 132 -1.99 -13.95 -17.19
C ILE A 132 -2.51 -14.20 -15.77
N LEU A 133 -1.93 -13.56 -14.73
CA LEU A 133 -2.30 -13.84 -13.34
C LEU A 133 -3.53 -13.07 -12.86
N ASN A 134 -3.76 -11.86 -13.37
CA ASN A 134 -4.87 -11.03 -12.93
C ASN A 134 -6.01 -11.08 -13.95
N LEU A 135 -5.75 -10.66 -15.20
CA LEU A 135 -6.83 -10.44 -16.17
C LEU A 135 -7.50 -11.74 -16.62
N VAL A 136 -6.74 -12.79 -16.93
CA VAL A 136 -7.31 -14.07 -17.38
C VAL A 136 -8.21 -14.70 -16.30
N PRO A 137 -7.77 -14.88 -15.03
CA PRO A 137 -8.64 -15.35 -13.97
C PRO A 137 -9.84 -14.43 -13.72
N TYR A 138 -9.66 -13.11 -13.78
CA TYR A 138 -10.75 -12.14 -13.61
C TYR A 138 -11.85 -12.34 -14.66
N LEU A 139 -11.49 -12.37 -15.95
CA LEU A 139 -12.44 -12.61 -17.04
C LEU A 139 -13.04 -14.03 -16.97
N GLY A 140 -12.23 -15.03 -16.61
CA GLY A 140 -12.69 -16.40 -16.42
C GLY A 140 -13.72 -16.53 -15.29
N GLY A 141 -13.50 -15.85 -14.16
CA GLY A 141 -14.44 -15.77 -13.04
C GLY A 141 -15.75 -15.10 -13.44
N LEU A 142 -15.67 -13.96 -14.14
CA LEU A 142 -16.85 -13.25 -14.68
C LEU A 142 -17.64 -14.12 -15.67
N TRP A 143 -16.94 -14.81 -16.58
CA TRP A 143 -17.54 -15.73 -17.52
C TRP A 143 -18.26 -16.87 -16.79
N LEU A 144 -17.62 -17.54 -15.84
CA LEU A 144 -18.23 -18.63 -15.06
C LEU A 144 -19.46 -18.16 -14.28
N ILE A 145 -19.37 -17.05 -13.53
CA ILE A 145 -20.52 -16.57 -12.75
C ILE A 145 -21.70 -16.19 -13.68
N SER A 146 -21.43 -15.63 -14.87
CA SER A 146 -22.49 -15.29 -15.83
C SER A 146 -23.32 -16.50 -16.25
N ARG A 147 -22.76 -17.72 -16.21
CA ARG A 147 -23.47 -18.95 -16.59
C ARG A 147 -24.58 -19.33 -15.61
N VAL A 148 -24.47 -18.88 -14.35
CA VAL A 148 -25.43 -19.18 -13.28
C VAL A 148 -26.18 -17.95 -12.77
N LEU A 149 -25.73 -16.75 -13.14
CA LEU A 149 -26.31 -15.50 -12.66
C LEU A 149 -27.82 -15.37 -12.94
N PRO A 150 -28.37 -15.79 -14.10
CA PRO A 150 -29.82 -15.79 -14.32
C PRO A 150 -30.60 -16.68 -13.34
N VAL A 151 -29.99 -17.78 -12.88
CA VAL A 151 -30.57 -18.69 -11.87
C VAL A 151 -30.51 -18.04 -10.48
N ILE A 152 -29.38 -17.40 -10.15
CA ILE A 152 -29.21 -16.70 -8.88
C ILE A 152 -30.20 -15.54 -8.76
N SER A 153 -30.37 -14.76 -9.83
CA SER A 153 -31.18 -13.54 -9.83
C SER A 153 -32.67 -13.75 -10.09
N ASN A 154 -33.08 -14.94 -10.53
CA ASN A 154 -34.44 -15.20 -11.05
C ASN A 154 -34.84 -14.21 -12.17
N GLY A 155 -33.89 -13.81 -13.03
CA GLY A 155 -34.18 -12.85 -14.10
C GLY A 155 -32.97 -12.34 -14.89
N LEU A 156 -33.11 -12.30 -16.22
CA LEU A 156 -32.06 -11.88 -17.15
C LEU A 156 -31.66 -10.41 -17.00
N LYS A 157 -32.62 -9.50 -16.78
CA LYS A 157 -32.33 -8.06 -16.60
C LYS A 157 -31.41 -7.82 -15.40
N THR A 158 -31.74 -8.45 -14.28
CA THR A 158 -30.94 -8.40 -13.05
C THR A 158 -29.56 -9.02 -13.28
N ALA A 159 -29.49 -10.16 -13.98
CA ALA A 159 -28.22 -10.79 -14.30
C ALA A 159 -27.32 -9.88 -15.14
N ILE A 160 -27.89 -9.17 -16.13
CA ILE A 160 -27.15 -8.21 -16.95
C ILE A 160 -26.62 -7.05 -16.08
N VAL A 161 -27.47 -6.43 -15.27
CA VAL A 161 -27.06 -5.28 -14.43
C VAL A 161 -25.96 -5.70 -13.45
N VAL A 162 -26.12 -6.82 -12.76
CA VAL A 162 -25.12 -7.32 -11.81
C VAL A 162 -23.82 -7.69 -12.52
N LEU A 163 -23.88 -8.29 -13.71
CA LEU A 163 -22.68 -8.59 -14.51
C LEU A 163 -21.94 -7.32 -14.91
N VAL A 164 -22.66 -6.29 -15.38
CA VAL A 164 -22.06 -4.97 -15.71
C VAL A 164 -21.35 -4.38 -14.50
N VAL A 165 -21.99 -4.39 -13.33
CA VAL A 165 -21.40 -3.87 -12.09
C VAL A 165 -20.22 -4.71 -11.63
N LEU A 166 -20.30 -6.04 -11.69
CA LEU A 166 -19.16 -6.92 -11.38
C LEU A 166 -17.97 -6.63 -12.31
N THR A 167 -18.23 -6.36 -13.59
CA THR A 167 -17.21 -6.14 -14.61
C THR A 167 -16.58 -4.75 -14.52
N PHE A 168 -17.37 -3.71 -14.22
CA PHE A 168 -16.96 -2.31 -14.34
C PHE A 168 -17.10 -1.46 -13.08
N GLY A 169 -17.82 -1.94 -12.07
CA GLY A 169 -18.20 -1.18 -10.87
C GLY A 169 -17.59 -1.71 -9.58
N THR A 170 -16.52 -2.51 -9.65
CA THR A 170 -15.83 -3.02 -8.46
C THR A 170 -14.42 -2.48 -8.35
N MET A 171 -13.98 -2.26 -7.11
CA MET A 171 -12.61 -1.85 -6.81
C MET A 171 -11.57 -2.95 -7.04
N ALA A 172 -11.92 -4.06 -7.68
CA ALA A 172 -10.93 -5.01 -8.21
C ALA A 172 -10.20 -4.44 -9.45
N ILE A 173 -10.86 -3.56 -10.21
CA ILE A 173 -10.35 -3.03 -11.48
C ILE A 173 -9.02 -2.30 -11.33
N PRO A 174 -8.84 -1.34 -10.40
CA PRO A 174 -7.56 -0.65 -10.23
C PRO A 174 -6.40 -1.59 -9.90
N PHE A 175 -6.71 -2.70 -9.22
CA PHE A 175 -5.71 -3.69 -8.81
C PHE A 175 -5.27 -4.62 -9.94
N LEU A 176 -5.98 -4.68 -11.07
CA LEU A 176 -5.57 -5.50 -12.23
C LEU A 176 -4.15 -5.15 -12.70
N ALA A 177 -3.76 -3.88 -12.58
CA ALA A 177 -2.48 -3.34 -13.02
C ALA A 177 -1.30 -3.54 -12.04
N THR A 178 -1.46 -4.32 -10.98
CA THR A 178 -0.40 -4.53 -9.96
C THR A 178 -0.36 -5.97 -9.47
N LEU A 179 0.79 -6.44 -8.98
CA LEU A 179 0.90 -7.79 -8.45
C LEU A 179 0.34 -7.83 -7.02
N ASN A 180 -0.82 -8.47 -6.87
CA ASN A 180 -1.55 -8.56 -5.62
C ASN A 180 -2.34 -9.86 -5.56
N ASN A 181 -2.73 -10.27 -4.36
CA ASN A 181 -3.55 -11.46 -4.12
C ASN A 181 -5.06 -11.17 -4.18
N HIS A 182 -5.47 -9.90 -4.11
CA HIS A 182 -6.87 -9.50 -4.04
C HIS A 182 -7.64 -9.77 -5.32
N VAL A 183 -7.03 -9.55 -6.50
CA VAL A 183 -7.66 -9.82 -7.80
C VAL A 183 -7.83 -11.32 -8.06
N PRO A 184 -6.78 -12.17 -7.92
CA PRO A 184 -6.97 -13.62 -7.97
C PRO A 184 -8.03 -14.09 -6.98
N ALA A 185 -8.04 -13.61 -5.74
CA ALA A 185 -9.06 -13.98 -4.77
C ALA A 185 -10.47 -13.55 -5.18
N PHE A 186 -10.65 -12.32 -5.69
CA PHE A 186 -11.93 -11.87 -6.24
C PHE A 186 -12.41 -12.77 -7.39
N ALA A 187 -11.52 -13.11 -8.32
CA ALA A 187 -11.81 -14.00 -9.43
C ALA A 187 -12.24 -15.40 -8.94
N ILE A 188 -11.46 -15.99 -8.03
CA ILE A 188 -11.77 -17.31 -7.47
C ILE A 188 -13.06 -17.28 -6.64
N SER A 189 -13.38 -16.20 -5.92
CA SER A 189 -14.69 -16.04 -5.25
C SER A 189 -15.87 -16.15 -6.23
N LEU A 190 -15.76 -15.57 -7.43
CA LEU A 190 -16.79 -15.74 -8.47
C LEU A 190 -16.90 -17.20 -8.94
N MET A 191 -15.75 -17.88 -9.07
CA MET A 191 -15.72 -19.30 -9.45
C MET A 191 -16.29 -20.20 -8.35
N VAL A 192 -16.01 -19.92 -7.07
CA VAL A 192 -16.60 -20.62 -5.92
C VAL A 192 -18.12 -20.47 -5.93
N LEU A 193 -18.64 -19.26 -6.16
CA LEU A 193 -20.08 -19.01 -6.25
C LEU A 193 -20.71 -19.77 -7.44
N TRP A 194 -20.01 -19.86 -8.57
CA TRP A 194 -20.44 -20.66 -9.72
C TRP A 194 -20.49 -22.16 -9.39
N SER A 195 -19.40 -22.74 -8.87
CA SER A 195 -19.33 -24.18 -8.58
C SER A 195 -20.27 -24.58 -7.45
N LEU A 196 -20.40 -23.73 -6.43
CA LEU A 196 -21.34 -23.92 -5.32
C LEU A 196 -22.79 -23.89 -5.82
N THR A 197 -23.12 -22.97 -6.74
CA THR A 197 -24.46 -22.95 -7.35
C THR A 197 -24.74 -24.23 -8.13
N GLY A 198 -23.76 -24.72 -8.90
CA GLY A 198 -23.85 -26.02 -9.57
C GLY A 198 -24.09 -27.17 -8.60
N TRP A 199 -23.32 -27.21 -7.50
CA TRP A 199 -23.47 -28.20 -6.44
C TRP A 199 -24.87 -28.17 -5.84
N LEU A 200 -25.34 -27.01 -5.37
CA LEU A 200 -26.66 -26.86 -4.76
C LEU A 200 -27.79 -27.22 -5.73
N VAL A 201 -27.70 -26.81 -7.00
CA VAL A 201 -28.71 -27.13 -8.03
C VAL A 201 -28.75 -28.63 -8.33
N SER A 202 -27.59 -29.31 -8.36
CA SER A 202 -27.52 -30.78 -8.55
C SER A 202 -28.24 -31.55 -7.42
N LEU A 203 -28.30 -30.95 -6.23
CA LEU A 203 -28.95 -31.49 -5.04
C LEU A 203 -30.41 -31.06 -4.88
N MET A 204 -30.91 -30.11 -5.65
CA MET A 204 -32.29 -29.65 -5.52
C MET A 204 -33.25 -30.49 -6.37
N PRO A 205 -34.48 -30.76 -5.89
CA PRO A 205 -35.49 -31.45 -6.69
C PRO A 205 -35.79 -30.67 -7.98
N VAL A 206 -36.23 -31.39 -9.01
CA VAL A 206 -36.71 -30.78 -10.25
C VAL A 206 -38.06 -30.14 -9.96
N VAL A 207 -38.15 -28.83 -10.18
CA VAL A 207 -39.39 -28.05 -10.08
C VAL A 207 -39.74 -27.62 -11.50
N ASN A 208 -40.96 -27.92 -11.94
CA ASN A 208 -41.40 -27.66 -13.32
C ASN A 208 -41.88 -26.22 -13.54
N ASP A 209 -42.19 -25.47 -12.47
CA ASP A 209 -42.67 -24.08 -12.51
C ASP A 209 -41.53 -23.04 -12.42
N VAL A 210 -40.52 -23.16 -13.30
CA VAL A 210 -39.46 -22.14 -13.41
C VAL A 210 -39.38 -21.61 -14.85
N PRO A 211 -38.96 -20.34 -15.06
CA PRO A 211 -38.76 -19.79 -16.39
C PRO A 211 -37.90 -20.70 -17.26
N GLU A 212 -38.25 -20.83 -18.55
CA GLU A 212 -37.60 -21.81 -19.45
C GLU A 212 -36.07 -21.63 -19.54
N VAL A 213 -35.59 -20.37 -19.56
CA VAL A 213 -34.16 -20.05 -19.53
C VAL A 213 -33.47 -20.60 -18.27
N GLU A 214 -34.11 -20.48 -17.12
CA GLU A 214 -33.60 -21.00 -15.85
C GLU A 214 -33.62 -22.53 -15.83
N SER A 215 -34.68 -23.12 -16.39
CA SER A 215 -34.81 -24.57 -16.55
C SER A 215 -33.68 -25.16 -17.39
N GLU A 216 -33.33 -24.52 -18.52
CA GLU A 216 -32.24 -24.95 -19.39
C GLU A 216 -30.89 -24.95 -18.65
N ILE A 217 -30.59 -23.87 -17.92
CA ILE A 217 -29.34 -23.74 -17.15
C ILE A 217 -29.30 -24.80 -16.03
N LYS A 218 -30.38 -24.96 -15.26
CA LYS A 218 -30.45 -25.98 -14.19
C LYS A 218 -30.30 -27.40 -14.74
N CYS A 219 -30.88 -27.68 -15.90
CA CYS A 219 -30.73 -28.97 -16.58
C CYS A 219 -29.26 -29.23 -16.93
N ALA A 220 -28.57 -28.25 -17.52
CA ALA A 220 -27.14 -28.36 -17.83
C ALA A 220 -26.27 -28.59 -16.58
N LEU A 221 -26.55 -27.91 -15.47
CA LEU A 221 -25.81 -28.10 -14.21
C LEU A 221 -26.01 -29.51 -13.62
N ARG A 222 -27.20 -30.08 -13.76
CA ARG A 222 -27.56 -31.44 -13.28
C ARG A 222 -26.94 -32.57 -14.09
N GLN A 223 -26.40 -32.30 -15.28
CA GLN A 223 -25.68 -33.31 -16.07
C GLN A 223 -24.37 -33.75 -15.42
N ARG A 224 -23.87 -32.99 -14.43
CA ARG A 224 -22.65 -33.30 -13.68
C ARG A 224 -23.02 -33.87 -12.31
N SER A 225 -22.21 -34.80 -11.82
CA SER A 225 -22.46 -35.44 -10.53
C SER A 225 -22.22 -34.47 -9.36
N PRO A 226 -22.92 -34.62 -8.22
CA PRO A 226 -22.70 -33.79 -7.03
C PRO A 226 -21.26 -33.88 -6.49
N GLU A 227 -20.60 -35.03 -6.62
CA GLU A 227 -19.22 -35.24 -6.14
C GLU A 227 -18.21 -34.44 -6.96
N LEU A 228 -18.43 -34.33 -8.27
CA LEU A 228 -17.61 -33.49 -9.14
C LEU A 228 -17.75 -32.01 -8.75
N TRP A 229 -18.99 -31.55 -8.53
CA TRP A 229 -19.25 -30.18 -8.09
C TRP A 229 -18.66 -29.89 -6.70
N ALA A 230 -18.78 -30.85 -5.76
CA ALA A 230 -18.19 -30.75 -4.43
C ALA A 230 -16.66 -30.65 -4.53
N SER A 231 -16.03 -31.50 -5.35
CA SER A 231 -14.58 -31.49 -5.57
C SER A 231 -14.09 -30.18 -6.18
N LEU A 232 -14.81 -29.66 -7.18
CA LEU A 232 -14.47 -28.39 -7.81
C LEU A 232 -14.66 -27.21 -6.84
N THR A 233 -15.72 -27.24 -6.04
CA THR A 233 -15.95 -26.23 -5.00
C THR A 233 -14.87 -26.31 -3.92
N GLY A 234 -14.43 -27.51 -3.52
CA GLY A 234 -13.32 -27.71 -2.60
C GLY A 234 -12.02 -27.15 -3.14
N LEU A 235 -11.67 -27.48 -4.39
CA LEU A 235 -10.49 -26.97 -5.10
C LEU A 235 -10.45 -25.44 -5.14
N LEU A 236 -11.55 -24.81 -5.58
CA LEU A 236 -11.64 -23.36 -5.67
C LEU A 236 -11.65 -22.70 -4.29
N THR A 237 -12.29 -23.30 -3.29
CA THR A 237 -12.30 -22.77 -1.91
C THR A 237 -10.91 -22.86 -1.28
N GLY A 238 -10.22 -23.99 -1.46
CA GLY A 238 -8.83 -24.15 -1.03
C GLY A 238 -7.89 -23.16 -1.71
N LEU A 239 -8.05 -22.94 -3.02
CA LEU A 239 -7.28 -21.95 -3.75
C LEU A 239 -7.59 -20.52 -3.29
N LEU A 240 -8.85 -20.20 -2.99
CA LEU A 240 -9.25 -18.91 -2.43
C LEU A 240 -8.56 -18.65 -1.09
N PHE A 241 -8.51 -19.65 -0.20
CA PHE A 241 -7.75 -19.56 1.05
C PHE A 241 -6.26 -19.28 0.83
N CYS A 242 -5.66 -19.89 -0.18
CA CYS A 242 -4.23 -19.70 -0.49
C CYS A 242 -3.92 -18.25 -0.92
N PHE A 243 -4.89 -17.55 -1.52
CA PHE A 243 -4.75 -16.14 -1.86
C PHE A 243 -5.25 -15.20 -0.76
N GLU A 244 -6.27 -15.59 0.01
CA GLU A 244 -6.86 -14.82 1.10
C GLU A 244 -7.16 -15.72 2.30
N LEU A 245 -6.27 -15.69 3.29
CA LEU A 245 -6.33 -16.60 4.43
C LEU A 245 -7.61 -16.50 5.27
N PRO A 246 -8.27 -15.33 5.42
CA PRO A 246 -9.58 -15.25 6.06
C PRO A 246 -10.69 -16.06 5.34
N ALA A 247 -10.49 -16.45 4.08
CA ALA A 247 -11.39 -17.36 3.38
C ALA A 247 -11.38 -18.80 3.94
N ALA A 248 -10.53 -19.10 4.94
CA ALA A 248 -10.64 -20.32 5.74
C ALA A 248 -12.05 -20.56 6.28
N VAL A 249 -12.79 -19.49 6.56
CA VAL A 249 -14.20 -19.58 6.98
C VAL A 249 -15.05 -20.37 5.99
N LEU A 250 -14.79 -20.29 4.69
CA LEU A 250 -15.55 -20.99 3.65
C LEU A 250 -15.25 -22.49 3.61
N LEU A 251 -14.03 -22.91 3.99
CA LEU A 251 -13.67 -24.32 4.12
C LEU A 251 -14.53 -25.03 5.17
N VAL A 252 -15.07 -24.29 6.14
CA VAL A 252 -15.97 -24.79 7.18
C VAL A 252 -17.43 -24.49 6.84
N ALA A 253 -17.74 -23.25 6.46
CA ALA A 253 -19.10 -22.79 6.25
C ALA A 253 -19.81 -23.52 5.11
N ILE A 254 -19.13 -23.80 4.00
CA ILE A 254 -19.72 -24.50 2.85
C ILE A 254 -20.14 -25.94 3.23
N PRO A 255 -19.27 -26.78 3.82
CA PRO A 255 -19.68 -28.08 4.35
C PRO A 255 -20.78 -28.00 5.41
N CYS A 256 -20.75 -27.01 6.31
CA CYS A 256 -21.81 -26.81 7.31
C CYS A 256 -23.16 -26.50 6.66
N VAL A 257 -23.22 -25.60 5.67
CA VAL A 257 -24.42 -25.33 4.87
C VAL A 257 -24.92 -26.62 4.20
N ARG A 258 -24.00 -27.42 3.65
CA ARG A 258 -24.34 -28.72 3.04
C ARG A 258 -24.93 -29.73 4.03
N ILE A 259 -24.35 -29.86 5.22
CA ILE A 259 -24.80 -30.79 6.28
C ILE A 259 -26.15 -30.33 6.83
N CYS A 260 -26.29 -29.05 7.13
CA CYS A 260 -27.53 -28.50 7.65
C CYS A 260 -28.65 -28.68 6.62
N PHE A 261 -28.54 -28.12 5.42
CA PHE A 261 -29.74 -27.98 4.57
C PHE A 261 -30.07 -29.18 3.67
N ASN A 262 -29.15 -30.14 3.48
CA ASN A 262 -29.34 -31.24 2.52
C ASN A 262 -28.92 -32.63 3.05
N SER A 263 -28.81 -32.84 4.37
CA SER A 263 -28.31 -34.09 4.99
C SER A 263 -29.12 -35.36 4.67
N ARG A 264 -30.37 -35.23 4.21
CA ARG A 264 -31.29 -36.36 4.01
C ARG A 264 -31.04 -37.18 2.73
N ARG A 265 -30.05 -36.81 1.91
CA ARG A 265 -29.66 -37.56 0.70
C ARG A 265 -28.42 -38.41 0.98
N GLY A 266 -28.45 -39.66 0.53
CA GLY A 266 -27.24 -40.50 0.47
C GLY A 266 -26.18 -39.82 -0.42
N GLY A 267 -24.90 -40.06 -0.15
CA GLY A 267 -23.79 -39.41 -0.89
C GLY A 267 -22.98 -38.39 -0.09
N LEU A 268 -23.41 -38.02 1.13
CA LEU A 268 -22.74 -36.97 1.93
C LEU A 268 -21.26 -37.25 2.18
N LEU A 269 -20.90 -38.51 2.44
CA LEU A 269 -19.49 -38.89 2.64
C LEU A 269 -18.69 -38.70 1.35
N GLN A 270 -19.20 -39.14 0.20
CA GLN A 270 -18.54 -39.00 -1.10
C GLN A 270 -18.36 -37.52 -1.48
N GLU A 271 -19.37 -36.69 -1.24
CA GLU A 271 -19.29 -35.25 -1.47
C GLU A 271 -18.31 -34.57 -0.52
N ALA A 272 -18.30 -34.94 0.76
CA ALA A 272 -17.35 -34.41 1.75
C ALA A 272 -15.90 -34.82 1.41
N LEU A 273 -15.69 -36.07 0.98
CA LEU A 273 -14.39 -36.53 0.47
C LEU A 273 -14.01 -35.79 -0.80
N GLY A 274 -14.93 -35.60 -1.74
CA GLY A 274 -14.70 -34.81 -2.95
C GLY A 274 -14.24 -33.39 -2.62
N PHE A 275 -15.02 -32.66 -1.80
CA PHE A 275 -14.66 -31.33 -1.34
C PHE A 275 -13.31 -31.31 -0.62
N GLY A 276 -13.08 -32.24 0.32
CA GLY A 276 -11.85 -32.35 1.09
C GLY A 276 -10.62 -32.62 0.21
N CYS A 277 -10.70 -33.58 -0.70
CA CYS A 277 -9.63 -33.90 -1.66
C CYS A 277 -9.37 -32.73 -2.62
N GLY A 278 -10.42 -32.08 -3.10
CA GLY A 278 -10.31 -30.87 -3.92
C GLY A 278 -9.55 -29.76 -3.17
N ALA A 279 -9.94 -29.47 -1.93
CA ALA A 279 -9.31 -28.44 -1.10
C ALA A 279 -7.86 -28.79 -0.70
N ALA A 280 -7.57 -30.07 -0.46
CA ALA A 280 -6.25 -30.51 -0.02
C ALA A 280 -5.13 -30.21 -1.04
N LEU A 281 -5.43 -30.23 -2.35
CA LEU A 281 -4.45 -29.98 -3.40
C LEU A 281 -3.81 -28.57 -3.32
N PRO A 282 -4.57 -27.46 -3.41
CA PRO A 282 -4.00 -26.12 -3.30
C PRO A 282 -3.44 -25.85 -1.90
N LEU A 283 -4.05 -26.39 -0.84
CA LEU A 283 -3.54 -26.27 0.53
C LEU A 283 -2.15 -26.92 0.68
N GLY A 284 -1.97 -28.13 0.15
CA GLY A 284 -0.68 -28.81 0.15
C GLY A 284 0.39 -28.01 -0.61
N ALA A 285 0.04 -27.49 -1.79
CA ALA A 285 0.94 -26.62 -2.56
C ALA A 285 1.31 -25.34 -1.80
N PHE A 286 0.35 -24.71 -1.13
CA PHE A 286 0.57 -23.51 -0.32
C PHE A 286 1.51 -23.78 0.85
N LEU A 287 1.25 -24.82 1.64
CA LEU A 287 2.09 -25.19 2.78
C LEU A 287 3.51 -25.56 2.32
N PHE A 288 3.63 -26.28 1.20
CA PHE A 288 4.92 -26.61 0.60
C PHE A 288 5.68 -25.36 0.17
N CYS A 289 5.02 -24.40 -0.51
CA CYS A 289 5.67 -23.15 -0.90
C CYS A 289 6.19 -22.36 0.31
N ASN A 290 5.43 -22.29 1.42
CA ASN A 290 5.89 -21.66 2.65
C ASN A 290 7.11 -22.37 3.22
N PHE A 291 7.06 -23.71 3.30
CA PHE A 291 8.16 -24.51 3.81
C PHE A 291 9.45 -24.33 2.99
N VAL A 292 9.35 -24.31 1.66
CA VAL A 292 10.51 -24.07 0.79
C VAL A 292 11.05 -22.64 0.95
N ALA A 293 10.19 -21.65 1.20
CA ALA A 293 10.60 -20.25 1.29
C ALA A 293 11.30 -19.90 2.61
N SER A 294 10.81 -20.43 3.74
CA SER A 294 11.28 -20.02 5.07
C SER A 294 11.57 -21.17 6.03
N GLY A 295 11.45 -22.43 5.60
CA GLY A 295 11.55 -23.59 6.49
C GLY A 295 10.33 -23.81 7.39
N GLU A 296 9.30 -22.98 7.26
CA GLU A 296 8.09 -23.01 8.10
C GLU A 296 6.83 -23.16 7.26
N VAL A 297 5.84 -23.89 7.78
CA VAL A 297 4.52 -24.01 7.11
C VAL A 297 3.61 -22.81 7.38
N ILE A 298 3.93 -22.02 8.41
CA ILE A 298 3.20 -20.80 8.76
C ILE A 298 3.71 -19.67 7.85
N PRO A 299 2.83 -18.93 7.16
CA PRO A 299 3.28 -17.84 6.31
C PRO A 299 3.99 -16.73 7.08
N LEU A 300 5.07 -16.19 6.51
CA LEU A 300 5.89 -15.14 7.13
C LEU A 300 5.10 -13.90 7.56
N TYR A 301 4.04 -13.52 6.85
CA TYR A 301 3.25 -12.37 7.26
C TYR A 301 2.56 -12.56 8.63
N ALA A 302 2.36 -13.80 9.08
CA ALA A 302 1.78 -14.10 10.38
C ALA A 302 2.72 -13.76 11.55
N SER A 303 4.01 -13.52 11.29
CA SER A 303 4.97 -13.05 12.29
C SER A 303 4.95 -11.53 12.47
N TYR A 304 3.91 -10.84 12.01
CA TYR A 304 3.76 -9.39 12.18
C TYR A 304 3.88 -9.00 13.67
N GLY A 305 4.61 -7.91 13.93
CA GLY A 305 4.88 -7.42 15.28
C GLY A 305 6.05 -8.07 16.01
N THR A 306 6.61 -9.16 15.48
CA THR A 306 7.79 -9.83 16.05
C THR A 306 9.11 -9.17 15.63
N GLU A 307 10.23 -9.64 16.20
CA GLU A 307 11.61 -9.27 15.83
C GLU A 307 11.92 -9.47 14.33
N ARG A 308 11.21 -10.36 13.64
CA ARG A 308 11.34 -10.54 12.19
C ARG A 308 10.92 -9.29 11.41
N TYR A 309 9.96 -8.52 11.93
CA TYR A 309 9.49 -7.26 11.36
C TYR A 309 10.17 -6.03 11.95
N ARG A 310 10.60 -6.12 13.21
CA ARG A 310 11.16 -5.01 14.00
C ARG A 310 12.66 -5.22 14.16
N PHE A 311 13.42 -4.74 13.18
CA PHE A 311 14.88 -4.89 13.14
C PHE A 311 15.56 -3.58 12.76
N VAL A 312 16.85 -3.47 13.03
CA VAL A 312 17.71 -2.36 12.59
C VAL A 312 18.73 -2.90 11.59
N GLU A 313 18.81 -2.29 10.42
CA GLU A 313 19.78 -2.61 9.37
C GLU A 313 20.68 -1.41 9.11
N GLU A 314 21.99 -1.57 9.30
CA GLU A 314 22.98 -0.50 9.11
C GLU A 314 22.61 0.82 9.81
N GLY A 315 22.10 0.73 11.05
CA GLY A 315 21.63 1.89 11.84
C GLY A 315 20.28 2.47 11.42
N VAL A 316 19.57 1.87 10.47
CA VAL A 316 18.23 2.27 10.02
C VAL A 316 17.19 1.28 10.58
N PRO A 317 16.22 1.74 11.39
CA PRO A 317 15.13 0.88 11.85
C PRO A 317 14.20 0.52 10.69
N SER A 318 13.62 -0.67 10.74
CA SER A 318 12.57 -1.06 9.80
C SER A 318 11.37 -0.13 9.94
N TYR A 319 10.63 0.05 8.84
CA TYR A 319 9.44 0.90 8.81
C TYR A 319 8.42 0.54 9.92
N TRP A 320 8.29 -0.74 10.22
CA TRP A 320 7.32 -1.25 11.21
C TRP A 320 7.74 -0.99 12.67
N MET A 321 8.92 -0.44 12.92
CA MET A 321 9.26 0.13 14.23
C MET A 321 8.67 1.52 14.45
N GLU A 322 8.50 2.31 13.38
CA GLU A 322 7.99 3.69 13.41
C GLU A 322 7.04 3.92 12.21
N PRO A 323 5.87 3.24 12.15
CA PRO A 323 4.96 3.32 11.03
C PRO A 323 4.43 4.76 10.83
N GLN A 324 3.93 5.06 9.63
CA GLN A 324 3.61 6.43 9.21
C GLN A 324 2.22 6.53 8.59
N GLY A 325 1.60 7.71 8.68
CA GLY A 325 0.31 7.95 8.05
C GLY A 325 -0.80 7.05 8.59
N VAL A 326 -1.56 6.41 7.70
CA VAL A 326 -2.66 5.50 8.08
C VAL A 326 -2.16 4.24 8.81
N ASP A 327 -0.90 3.86 8.64
CA ASP A 327 -0.30 2.71 9.33
C ASP A 327 0.01 2.98 10.82
N LEU A 328 -0.13 4.23 11.28
CA LEU A 328 0.03 4.59 12.69
C LEU A 328 -1.07 4.07 13.60
N ASN A 329 -2.24 3.75 13.04
CA ASN A 329 -3.37 3.29 13.82
C ASN A 329 -3.76 4.28 14.94
N LEU A 330 -4.16 5.49 14.52
CA LEU A 330 -4.58 6.58 15.44
C LEU A 330 -6.08 6.54 15.78
N ASP A 331 -6.87 5.78 15.03
CA ASP A 331 -8.32 5.84 15.09
C ASP A 331 -8.90 4.89 16.15
N SER A 332 -9.89 5.39 16.88
CA SER A 332 -10.71 4.53 17.76
C SER A 332 -11.49 3.49 16.95
N PHE A 333 -11.86 2.38 17.59
CA PHE A 333 -12.62 1.31 16.95
C PHE A 333 -13.87 1.78 16.16
N PRO A 334 -14.76 2.66 16.69
CA PRO A 334 -15.92 3.12 15.94
C PRO A 334 -15.57 3.94 14.69
N VAL A 335 -14.54 4.78 14.77
CA VAL A 335 -14.04 5.59 13.64
C VAL A 335 -13.47 4.67 12.57
N TYR A 336 -12.66 3.70 12.99
CA TYR A 336 -12.07 2.71 12.10
C TYR A 336 -13.13 1.88 11.37
N LEU A 337 -14.11 1.35 12.11
CA LEU A 337 -15.21 0.58 11.54
C LEU A 337 -16.03 1.41 10.55
N PHE A 338 -16.34 2.66 10.90
CA PHE A 338 -17.04 3.57 10.00
C PHE A 338 -16.26 3.78 8.69
N HIS A 339 -14.96 4.07 8.78
CA HIS A 339 -14.11 4.28 7.61
C HIS A 339 -13.81 3.02 6.81
N CYS A 340 -13.98 1.82 7.39
CA CYS A 340 -13.98 0.54 6.68
C CYS A 340 -15.27 0.23 5.90
N LEU A 341 -16.43 0.74 6.36
CA LEU A 341 -17.73 0.45 5.75
C LEU A 341 -18.26 1.58 4.87
N ALA A 342 -18.38 2.80 5.41
CA ALA A 342 -19.06 3.94 4.78
C ALA A 342 -18.23 5.22 4.72
N GLY A 343 -17.01 5.23 5.25
CA GLY A 343 -16.13 6.38 5.18
C GLY A 343 -15.11 6.31 4.04
N HIS A 344 -13.90 6.82 4.28
CA HIS A 344 -12.96 7.07 3.19
C HIS A 344 -12.46 5.82 2.46
N HIS A 345 -12.14 4.73 3.17
CA HIS A 345 -11.81 3.42 2.58
C HIS A 345 -13.04 2.51 2.45
N GLY A 346 -14.24 3.05 2.71
CA GLY A 346 -15.44 2.29 2.96
C GLY A 346 -15.91 1.46 1.77
N LEU A 347 -16.18 0.17 1.96
CA LEU A 347 -16.68 -0.71 0.90
C LEU A 347 -17.98 -0.19 0.27
N PHE A 348 -18.91 0.32 1.07
CA PHE A 348 -20.18 0.86 0.57
C PHE A 348 -20.03 2.25 -0.06
N SER A 349 -19.02 3.03 0.33
CA SER A 349 -18.80 4.35 -0.27
C SER A 349 -18.03 4.28 -1.56
N GLN A 350 -17.09 3.33 -1.64
CA GLN A 350 -16.31 3.05 -2.84
C GLN A 350 -17.07 2.19 -3.86
N MET A 351 -18.00 1.35 -3.40
CA MET A 351 -18.87 0.54 -4.26
C MET A 351 -20.35 0.63 -3.79
N PRO A 352 -21.03 1.78 -3.98
CA PRO A 352 -22.41 1.99 -3.50
C PRO A 352 -23.43 0.95 -3.93
N PHE A 353 -23.23 0.23 -5.04
CA PHE A 353 -24.10 -0.86 -5.44
C PHE A 353 -24.14 -2.00 -4.40
N LEU A 354 -23.09 -2.20 -3.60
CA LEU A 354 -23.07 -3.17 -2.50
C LEU A 354 -24.13 -2.88 -1.42
N LEU A 355 -24.63 -1.64 -1.31
CA LEU A 355 -25.73 -1.32 -0.39
C LEU A 355 -26.98 -2.17 -0.66
N LEU A 356 -27.17 -2.65 -1.88
CA LEU A 356 -28.29 -3.52 -2.27
C LEU A 356 -28.18 -4.93 -1.65
N ALA A 357 -27.03 -5.34 -1.13
CA ALA A 357 -26.86 -6.59 -0.39
C ALA A 357 -27.55 -6.54 0.99
N ILE A 358 -27.55 -5.38 1.65
CA ILE A 358 -28.12 -5.17 2.99
C ILE A 358 -29.63 -5.51 3.03
N PRO A 359 -30.50 -4.93 2.19
CA PRO A 359 -31.92 -5.28 2.19
C PRO A 359 -32.14 -6.74 1.81
N ALA A 360 -31.32 -7.32 0.92
CA ALA A 360 -31.40 -8.75 0.61
C ALA A 360 -31.14 -9.61 1.86
N TRP A 361 -30.11 -9.30 2.65
CA TRP A 361 -29.81 -9.98 3.92
C TRP A 361 -30.91 -9.78 4.96
N ILE A 362 -31.44 -8.55 5.11
CA ILE A 362 -32.53 -8.25 6.05
C ILE A 362 -33.80 -9.04 5.69
N MET A 363 -34.11 -9.22 4.41
CA MET A 363 -35.32 -9.95 3.99
C MET A 363 -35.19 -11.48 4.13
N ILE A 364 -33.97 -12.02 4.14
CA ILE A 364 -33.69 -13.45 4.32
C ILE A 364 -33.82 -13.87 5.80
N LEU A 365 -33.52 -12.99 6.76
CA LEU A 365 -33.57 -13.34 8.19
C LEU A 365 -34.99 -13.62 8.73
N PRO A 366 -36.03 -12.79 8.48
CA PRO A 366 -37.39 -13.06 9.00
C PRO A 366 -38.07 -14.26 8.34
N SER A 367 -37.81 -14.53 7.06
CA SER A 367 -38.39 -15.68 6.34
C SER A 367 -37.84 -17.00 6.87
N THR A 368 -36.56 -17.04 7.21
CA THR A 368 -35.91 -18.20 7.84
C THR A 368 -36.34 -18.42 9.29
N TRP A 369 -36.72 -17.37 10.03
CA TRP A 369 -37.13 -17.45 11.43
C TRP A 369 -38.63 -17.69 11.65
N LYS A 370 -39.51 -17.20 10.76
CA LYS A 370 -40.98 -17.32 10.93
C LYS A 370 -41.55 -18.67 10.48
N GLU A 371 -40.89 -19.38 9.58
CA GLU A 371 -41.29 -20.74 9.22
C GLU A 371 -40.50 -21.77 10.05
N LYS A 372 -41.21 -22.53 10.89
CA LYS A 372 -40.67 -23.63 11.72
C LYS A 372 -39.59 -24.41 10.97
N PHE A 373 -38.32 -24.26 11.36
CA PHE A 373 -37.15 -25.13 11.13
C PHE A 373 -37.34 -26.20 10.02
N ARG A 374 -37.75 -25.75 8.83
CA ARG A 374 -38.01 -26.61 7.69
C ARG A 374 -36.78 -26.45 6.82
N TRP A 375 -36.05 -27.55 6.70
CA TRP A 375 -34.80 -27.71 5.96
C TRP A 375 -34.90 -27.44 4.43
N ASN A 376 -35.83 -26.59 3.98
CA ASN A 376 -36.18 -26.34 2.58
C ASN A 376 -35.93 -24.86 2.20
N LEU A 377 -34.73 -24.35 2.45
CA LEU A 377 -34.35 -23.01 1.98
C LEU A 377 -34.20 -22.99 0.46
N THR A 378 -34.64 -21.91 -0.18
CA THR A 378 -34.38 -21.68 -1.61
C THR A 378 -32.87 -21.53 -1.87
N LEU A 379 -32.44 -21.72 -3.12
CA LEU A 379 -31.04 -21.50 -3.53
C LEU A 379 -30.54 -20.11 -3.12
N GLN A 380 -31.37 -19.09 -3.36
CA GLN A 380 -31.09 -17.69 -3.06
C GLN A 380 -30.88 -17.45 -1.56
N GLU A 381 -31.72 -18.06 -0.72
CA GLU A 381 -31.60 -17.95 0.74
C GLU A 381 -30.33 -18.64 1.24
N GLN A 382 -29.98 -19.82 0.72
CA GLN A 382 -28.73 -20.50 1.08
C GLN A 382 -27.49 -19.69 0.71
N LEU A 383 -27.44 -19.17 -0.52
CA LEU A 383 -26.33 -18.32 -0.98
C LEU A 383 -26.26 -17.00 -0.19
N GLY A 384 -27.40 -16.36 0.06
CA GLY A 384 -27.46 -15.10 0.80
C GLY A 384 -27.07 -15.24 2.28
N LEU A 385 -27.47 -16.32 2.95
CA LEU A 385 -27.06 -16.62 4.33
C LEU A 385 -25.56 -16.92 4.41
N LEU A 386 -25.02 -17.73 3.48
CA LEU A 386 -23.59 -18.01 3.42
C LEU A 386 -22.79 -16.72 3.21
N ALA A 387 -23.22 -15.86 2.29
CA ALA A 387 -22.59 -14.58 2.03
C ALA A 387 -22.64 -13.66 3.26
N LEU A 388 -23.79 -13.52 3.91
CA LEU A 388 -23.94 -12.74 5.15
C LEU A 388 -23.01 -13.26 6.25
N ALA A 389 -23.03 -14.57 6.51
CA ALA A 389 -22.19 -15.19 7.53
C ALA A 389 -20.70 -14.96 7.24
N THR A 390 -20.28 -15.13 5.98
CA THR A 390 -18.90 -14.90 5.55
C THR A 390 -18.50 -13.44 5.76
N TRP A 391 -19.35 -12.48 5.35
CA TRP A 391 -19.12 -11.05 5.56
C TRP A 391 -18.98 -10.70 7.04
N VAL A 392 -19.92 -11.15 7.87
CA VAL A 392 -19.92 -10.84 9.31
C VAL A 392 -18.69 -11.45 9.99
N ILE A 393 -18.41 -12.74 9.79
CA ILE A 393 -17.29 -13.42 10.45
C ILE A 393 -15.95 -12.78 10.05
N VAL A 394 -15.74 -12.50 8.77
CA VAL A 394 -14.47 -11.95 8.28
C VAL A 394 -14.28 -10.50 8.70
N LEU A 395 -15.32 -9.66 8.61
CA LEU A 395 -15.23 -8.29 9.09
C LEU A 395 -15.02 -8.24 10.60
N SER A 396 -15.75 -9.05 11.37
CA SER A 396 -15.52 -9.18 12.82
C SER A 396 -14.09 -9.62 13.11
N PHE A 397 -13.55 -10.60 12.38
CA PHE A 397 -12.15 -11.00 12.50
C PHE A 397 -11.18 -9.83 12.26
N TYR A 398 -11.34 -9.07 11.18
CA TYR A 398 -10.50 -7.89 10.94
C TYR A 398 -10.63 -6.85 12.06
N MET A 399 -11.83 -6.67 12.59
CA MET A 399 -12.06 -5.78 13.73
C MET A 399 -11.35 -6.25 15.01
N THR A 400 -11.05 -7.55 15.18
CA THR A 400 -10.24 -8.01 16.33
C THR A 400 -8.75 -7.66 16.21
N ARG A 401 -8.26 -7.31 15.01
CA ARG A 401 -6.84 -7.02 14.76
C ARG A 401 -6.50 -5.55 15.03
N THR A 402 -6.74 -5.13 16.27
CA THR A 402 -6.57 -3.75 16.74
C THR A 402 -5.16 -3.21 16.59
N GLN A 403 -4.13 -4.05 16.47
CA GLN A 403 -2.75 -3.62 16.21
C GLN A 403 -2.51 -3.21 14.75
N ASN A 404 -3.44 -3.54 13.84
CA ASN A 404 -3.32 -3.40 12.38
C ASN A 404 -4.45 -2.59 11.76
N TYR A 405 -5.00 -1.62 12.50
CA TYR A 405 -6.01 -0.72 11.97
C TYR A 405 -5.36 0.32 11.04
N ASN A 406 -5.12 -0.09 9.81
CA ASN A 406 -4.53 0.75 8.77
C ASN A 406 -5.37 0.81 7.49
N TYR A 407 -6.61 0.29 7.51
CA TYR A 407 -7.54 0.28 6.39
C TYR A 407 -7.08 -0.50 5.16
N GLY A 408 -6.12 -1.41 5.32
CA GLY A 408 -5.44 -2.01 4.19
C GLY A 408 -4.33 -1.14 3.62
N GLY A 409 -3.75 -0.22 4.42
CA GLY A 409 -2.69 0.70 4.04
C GLY A 409 -3.12 1.74 3.00
N VAL A 410 -2.14 2.42 2.40
CA VAL A 410 -2.40 3.40 1.33
C VAL A 410 -2.91 2.69 0.07
N SER A 411 -4.23 2.66 -0.11
CA SER A 411 -4.88 2.08 -1.27
C SER A 411 -6.30 2.61 -1.48
N VAL A 412 -6.85 2.44 -2.67
CA VAL A 412 -8.11 3.10 -3.07
C VAL A 412 -9.38 2.56 -2.39
N THR A 413 -9.27 1.50 -1.59
CA THR A 413 -10.37 0.94 -0.78
C THR A 413 -9.82 0.00 0.30
N LEU A 414 -10.68 -0.53 1.16
CA LEU A 414 -10.34 -1.63 2.09
C LEU A 414 -10.02 -2.93 1.31
N ARG A 415 -8.76 -3.02 0.84
CA ARG A 415 -8.34 -4.04 -0.13
C ARG A 415 -8.46 -5.49 0.35
N TRP A 416 -8.27 -5.73 1.65
CA TRP A 416 -8.38 -7.06 2.27
C TRP A 416 -9.80 -7.65 2.24
N ALA A 417 -10.81 -6.83 1.96
CA ALA A 417 -12.20 -7.26 1.86
C ALA A 417 -12.68 -7.37 0.40
N LEU A 418 -11.82 -7.12 -0.60
CA LEU A 418 -12.21 -7.19 -2.01
C LEU A 418 -12.75 -8.57 -2.41
N TRP A 419 -12.18 -9.66 -1.87
CA TRP A 419 -12.64 -11.01 -2.17
C TRP A 419 -14.06 -11.31 -1.65
N LEU A 420 -14.59 -10.50 -0.72
CA LEU A 420 -15.97 -10.58 -0.21
C LEU A 420 -16.98 -9.93 -1.15
N VAL A 421 -16.54 -9.00 -2.01
CA VAL A 421 -17.40 -8.21 -2.91
C VAL A 421 -18.28 -9.12 -3.80
N PRO A 422 -17.78 -10.20 -4.43
CA PRO A 422 -18.61 -11.14 -5.18
C PRO A 422 -19.78 -11.72 -4.38
N PHE A 423 -19.56 -12.07 -3.11
CA PHE A 423 -20.61 -12.61 -2.23
C PHE A 423 -21.68 -11.55 -1.93
N GLY A 424 -21.27 -10.29 -1.74
CA GLY A 424 -22.20 -9.16 -1.58
C GLY A 424 -23.01 -8.90 -2.85
N MET A 425 -22.36 -8.89 -4.01
CA MET A 425 -23.00 -8.69 -5.31
C MET A 425 -23.99 -9.80 -5.66
N VAL A 426 -23.63 -11.06 -5.39
CA VAL A 426 -24.55 -12.20 -5.55
C VAL A 426 -25.72 -12.09 -4.57
N SER A 427 -25.49 -11.69 -3.32
CA SER A 427 -26.58 -11.45 -2.37
C SER A 427 -27.55 -10.39 -2.86
N ALA A 428 -27.04 -9.25 -3.37
CA ALA A 428 -27.86 -8.23 -4.00
C ALA A 428 -28.70 -8.81 -5.16
N ALA A 429 -28.08 -9.62 -6.03
CA ALA A 429 -28.73 -10.24 -7.19
C ALA A 429 -29.96 -11.08 -6.81
N THR A 430 -29.95 -11.76 -5.66
CA THR A 430 -31.02 -12.70 -5.24
C THR A 430 -32.41 -12.08 -5.12
N ARG A 431 -32.50 -10.77 -4.84
CA ARG A 431 -33.77 -10.08 -4.59
C ARG A 431 -33.99 -8.85 -5.49
N LEU A 432 -33.00 -8.47 -6.30
CA LEU A 432 -33.04 -7.25 -7.10
C LEU A 432 -34.08 -7.26 -8.23
N THR A 433 -34.52 -8.43 -8.70
CA THR A 433 -35.51 -8.53 -9.79
C THR A 433 -36.83 -7.81 -9.47
N SER A 434 -37.32 -7.89 -8.24
CA SER A 434 -38.54 -7.18 -7.83
C SER A 434 -38.36 -5.67 -7.70
N TRP A 435 -37.12 -5.18 -7.68
CA TRP A 435 -36.81 -3.75 -7.54
C TRP A 435 -36.86 -3.02 -8.88
N PHE A 436 -36.75 -3.72 -10.02
CA PHE A 436 -36.98 -3.13 -11.34
C PHE A 436 -38.47 -2.92 -11.68
N SER A 437 -39.38 -3.16 -10.74
CA SER A 437 -40.83 -3.01 -10.95
C SER A 437 -41.31 -1.56 -10.97
N THR A 438 -40.57 -0.63 -10.37
CA THR A 438 -40.96 0.80 -10.30
C THR A 438 -39.81 1.70 -10.76
N TRP A 439 -40.15 2.80 -11.43
CA TRP A 439 -39.15 3.74 -11.93
C TRP A 439 -38.23 4.31 -10.84
N PRO A 440 -38.71 4.71 -9.64
CA PRO A 440 -37.82 5.23 -8.59
C PRO A 440 -36.77 4.21 -8.12
N ARG A 441 -37.16 2.93 -7.98
CA ARG A 441 -36.23 1.86 -7.59
C ARG A 441 -35.23 1.55 -8.70
N CYS A 442 -35.67 1.54 -9.95
CA CYS A 442 -34.79 1.40 -11.10
C CYS A 442 -33.74 2.53 -11.15
N THR A 443 -34.17 3.79 -11.00
CA THR A 443 -33.28 4.96 -10.95
C THR A 443 -32.27 4.87 -9.80
N LEU A 444 -32.69 4.40 -8.62
CA LEU A 444 -31.78 4.16 -7.50
C LEU A 444 -30.70 3.12 -7.85
N VAL A 445 -31.10 1.98 -8.41
CA VAL A 445 -30.17 0.90 -8.79
C VAL A 445 -29.15 1.39 -9.83
N VAL A 446 -29.61 2.11 -10.86
CA VAL A 446 -28.75 2.69 -11.88
C VAL A 446 -27.81 3.76 -11.27
N GLY A 447 -28.31 4.63 -10.39
CA GLY A 447 -27.50 5.62 -9.71
C GLY A 447 -26.37 5.00 -8.87
N LEU A 448 -26.68 3.97 -8.09
CA LEU A 448 -25.68 3.24 -7.30
C LEU A 448 -24.66 2.50 -8.18
N ALA A 449 -25.10 1.91 -9.30
CA ALA A 449 -24.22 1.28 -10.28
C ALA A 449 -23.26 2.30 -10.91
N SER A 450 -23.78 3.43 -11.38
CA SER A 450 -23.00 4.50 -12.00
C SER A 450 -21.96 5.09 -11.05
N LEU A 451 -22.31 5.31 -9.77
CA LEU A 451 -21.35 5.78 -8.77
C LEU A 451 -20.24 4.74 -8.49
N SER A 452 -20.60 3.46 -8.47
CA SER A 452 -19.61 2.39 -8.27
C SER A 452 -18.65 2.29 -9.47
N ILE A 453 -19.16 2.43 -10.69
CA ILE A 453 -18.34 2.50 -11.91
C ILE A 453 -17.44 3.73 -11.88
N PHE A 454 -17.99 4.91 -11.59
CA PHE A 454 -17.18 6.12 -11.47
C PHE A 454 -16.02 5.94 -10.47
N SER A 455 -16.31 5.43 -9.27
CA SER A 455 -15.31 5.23 -8.23
C SER A 455 -14.23 4.23 -8.66
N ALA A 456 -14.62 3.10 -9.28
CA ALA A 456 -13.70 2.06 -9.72
C ALA A 456 -12.76 2.50 -10.85
N TRP A 457 -13.16 3.47 -11.66
CA TRP A 457 -12.36 3.95 -12.81
C TRP A 457 -11.55 5.22 -12.52
N LEU A 458 -11.86 5.94 -11.45
CA LEU A 458 -11.12 7.15 -11.09
C LEU A 458 -9.61 6.91 -10.83
N PRO A 459 -9.17 5.84 -10.14
CA PRO A 459 -7.76 5.57 -9.90
C PRO A 459 -7.13 4.64 -10.96
N LEU A 460 -7.59 4.72 -12.22
CA LEU A 460 -7.18 3.80 -13.27
C LEU A 460 -5.65 3.67 -13.37
N GLY A 461 -5.16 2.43 -13.36
CA GLY A 461 -3.74 2.13 -13.48
C GLY A 461 -2.92 2.39 -12.22
N ASN A 462 -3.49 2.86 -11.09
CA ASN A 462 -2.78 2.93 -9.81
C ASN A 462 -3.71 2.75 -8.58
N PRO A 463 -3.76 1.55 -7.98
CA PRO A 463 -4.55 1.29 -6.78
C PRO A 463 -3.87 1.74 -5.48
N TRP A 464 -2.59 2.13 -5.50
CA TRP A 464 -1.77 2.43 -4.32
C TRP A 464 -1.73 3.93 -4.01
N GLN A 465 -2.91 4.51 -3.90
CA GLN A 465 -3.11 5.91 -3.55
C GLN A 465 -4.32 6.03 -2.63
N GLN A 466 -4.42 7.16 -1.92
CA GLN A 466 -5.56 7.42 -1.06
C GLN A 466 -6.85 7.54 -1.89
N PRO A 467 -7.99 7.00 -1.41
CA PRO A 467 -9.27 7.12 -2.09
C PRO A 467 -9.68 8.59 -2.28
N TRP A 468 -10.53 8.88 -3.26
CA TRP A 468 -10.97 10.25 -3.52
C TRP A 468 -11.70 10.87 -2.32
N ILE A 469 -12.46 10.06 -1.55
CA ILE A 469 -13.12 10.48 -0.32
C ILE A 469 -12.10 10.89 0.74
N PHE A 470 -11.03 10.09 0.92
CA PHE A 470 -9.94 10.43 1.84
C PHE A 470 -9.34 11.78 1.48
N THR A 471 -9.03 11.97 0.19
CA THR A 471 -8.42 13.21 -0.31
C THR A 471 -9.35 14.41 -0.11
N ALA A 472 -10.65 14.25 -0.34
CA ALA A 472 -11.64 15.28 -0.10
C ALA A 472 -11.74 15.64 1.39
N MET A 473 -11.79 14.64 2.28
CA MET A 473 -11.84 14.85 3.73
C MET A 473 -10.56 15.51 4.26
N ALA A 474 -9.38 15.08 3.79
CA ALA A 474 -8.09 15.66 4.17
C ALA A 474 -7.98 17.13 3.74
N ARG A 475 -8.47 17.49 2.54
CA ARG A 475 -8.53 18.89 2.07
C ARG A 475 -9.43 19.77 2.92
N GLN A 476 -10.48 19.21 3.50
CA GLN A 476 -11.37 19.91 4.43
C GLN A 476 -10.83 19.93 5.88
N GLY A 477 -9.65 19.35 6.13
CA GLY A 477 -9.07 19.26 7.47
C GLY A 477 -9.78 18.27 8.40
N TRP A 478 -10.63 17.39 7.88
CA TRP A 478 -11.37 16.39 8.68
C TRP A 478 -10.51 15.19 9.09
N LEU A 479 -9.37 14.99 8.42
CA LEU A 479 -8.43 13.91 8.69
C LEU A 479 -7.06 14.51 9.01
N ASN A 480 -6.41 14.00 10.05
CA ASN A 480 -5.02 14.33 10.37
C ASN A 480 -4.22 13.08 10.70
N TYR A 481 -3.68 12.45 9.65
CA TYR A 481 -2.69 11.37 9.76
C TYR A 481 -1.26 11.89 9.55
N GLN A 482 -1.07 13.21 9.44
CA GLN A 482 0.25 13.78 9.27
C GLN A 482 0.94 13.85 10.64
N GLN A 483 2.13 13.28 10.75
CA GLN A 483 2.96 13.48 11.93
C GLN A 483 3.62 14.84 11.85
N ALA A 484 3.36 15.69 12.84
CA ALA A 484 4.19 16.86 13.05
C ALA A 484 5.62 16.38 13.35
N PRO A 485 6.65 17.00 12.74
CA PRO A 485 8.02 16.78 13.13
C PRO A 485 8.21 16.92 14.64
N PRO A 486 9.09 16.11 15.27
CA PRO A 486 9.40 16.30 16.68
C PRO A 486 9.91 17.73 16.89
N PRO A 487 9.43 18.46 17.91
CA PRO A 487 9.90 19.81 18.16
C PRO A 487 11.36 19.78 18.60
N PHE A 488 12.09 20.87 18.35
CA PHE A 488 13.41 21.07 18.95
C PHE A 488 13.27 21.31 20.46
N LYS A 489 14.32 20.98 21.22
CA LYS A 489 14.39 21.28 22.66
C LYS A 489 14.39 22.80 22.94
N ALA A 490 14.94 23.59 22.02
CA ALA A 490 14.95 25.04 22.00
C ALA A 490 14.92 25.54 20.54
N GLU A 491 14.63 26.83 20.32
CA GLU A 491 14.63 27.41 18.98
C GLU A 491 16.02 27.27 18.32
N LEU A 492 16.07 26.70 17.11
CA LEU A 492 17.33 26.56 16.37
C LEU A 492 17.61 27.84 15.59
N SER A 493 18.56 28.63 16.08
CA SER A 493 18.86 29.97 15.55
C SER A 493 20.12 30.04 14.68
N THR A 494 20.89 28.94 14.61
CA THR A 494 22.13 28.80 13.82
C THR A 494 22.10 27.53 12.96
N TRP A 495 23.04 27.38 12.02
CA TRP A 495 23.09 26.19 11.15
C TRP A 495 23.68 24.94 11.83
N PHE A 496 24.17 25.07 13.07
CA PHE A 496 24.68 23.96 13.86
C PHE A 496 23.95 23.89 15.21
N SER A 497 23.68 22.70 15.72
CA SER A 497 22.75 22.52 16.85
C SER A 497 23.43 22.34 18.21
N SER A 498 24.76 22.21 18.25
CA SER A 498 25.50 22.02 19.51
C SER A 498 26.84 22.77 19.52
N ILE A 499 27.35 23.02 20.72
CA ILE A 499 28.73 23.49 20.94
C ILE A 499 29.39 22.49 21.89
N PRO A 500 30.44 21.76 21.47
CA PRO A 500 31.14 20.82 22.34
C PRO A 500 31.72 21.50 23.58
N ALA A 501 31.69 20.82 24.73
CA ALA A 501 32.30 21.31 25.97
C ALA A 501 33.81 21.18 26.00
N GLU A 502 34.28 20.06 25.44
CA GLU A 502 35.69 19.72 25.38
C GLU A 502 36.24 20.08 24.00
N ARG A 503 37.55 19.87 23.84
CA ARG A 503 38.21 20.06 22.56
C ARG A 503 37.60 19.16 21.50
N ALA A 504 37.14 19.77 20.41
CA ALA A 504 36.51 19.05 19.32
C ALA A 504 36.72 19.78 18.00
N SER A 505 36.74 19.03 16.90
CA SER A 505 36.84 19.59 15.56
C SER A 505 35.96 18.86 14.58
N ALA A 506 35.46 19.55 13.57
CA ALA A 506 34.70 18.97 12.47
C ALA A 506 35.09 19.62 11.15
N VAL A 507 35.13 18.81 10.09
CA VAL A 507 35.41 19.27 8.72
C VAL A 507 34.27 18.86 7.81
N TRP A 508 33.69 19.84 7.14
CA TRP A 508 32.72 19.66 6.07
C TRP A 508 33.33 19.99 4.72
N GLN A 509 32.85 19.29 3.69
CA GLN A 509 33.28 19.48 2.32
C GLN A 509 32.09 19.68 1.40
N ALA A 510 32.25 20.53 0.39
CA ALA A 510 31.32 20.72 -0.70
C ALA A 510 32.07 20.92 -2.02
N VAL A 511 31.32 20.83 -3.12
CA VAL A 511 31.77 21.28 -4.46
C VAL A 511 30.98 22.53 -4.80
N SER A 512 31.66 23.61 -5.21
CA SER A 512 31.01 24.85 -5.63
C SER A 512 30.29 24.65 -6.97
N PRO A 513 29.36 25.54 -7.34
CA PRO A 513 28.76 25.53 -8.69
C PRO A 513 29.78 25.65 -9.83
N THR A 514 30.97 26.19 -9.54
CA THR A 514 32.09 26.30 -10.50
C THR A 514 33.02 25.08 -10.50
N GLY A 515 32.72 24.04 -9.73
CA GLY A 515 33.51 22.80 -9.66
C GLY A 515 34.67 22.82 -8.67
N LEU A 516 34.89 23.92 -7.95
CA LEU A 516 35.97 24.02 -6.95
C LEU A 516 35.57 23.30 -5.66
N ARG A 517 36.50 22.61 -5.01
CA ARG A 517 36.22 22.02 -3.69
C ARG A 517 36.35 23.07 -2.61
N GLN A 518 35.43 23.04 -1.68
CA GLN A 518 35.41 23.90 -0.51
C GLN A 518 35.44 23.06 0.75
N THR A 519 36.17 23.52 1.75
CA THR A 519 36.25 22.90 3.07
C THR A 519 35.94 23.94 4.14
N LEU A 520 35.18 23.52 5.14
CA LEU A 520 34.87 24.31 6.32
C LEU A 520 35.30 23.50 7.53
N ARG A 521 36.23 24.02 8.31
CA ARG A 521 36.67 23.43 9.57
C ARG A 521 36.20 24.29 10.73
N LEU A 522 35.56 23.66 11.71
CA LEU A 522 35.31 24.23 13.03
C LEU A 522 36.18 23.52 14.04
N GLU A 523 36.82 24.26 14.94
CA GLU A 523 37.54 23.74 16.10
C GLU A 523 37.17 24.54 17.34
N THR A 524 36.86 23.84 18.43
CA THR A 524 36.81 24.42 19.78
C THR A 524 37.95 23.85 20.59
N THR A 525 38.68 24.71 21.30
CA THR A 525 39.77 24.32 22.20
C THR A 525 39.27 24.04 23.62
N GLY A 526 37.98 24.28 23.89
CA GLY A 526 37.43 24.33 25.25
C GLY A 526 37.76 25.63 26.00
N GLU A 527 38.38 26.62 25.33
CA GLU A 527 38.66 27.92 25.92
C GLU A 527 37.35 28.67 26.19
N VAL A 528 37.17 29.10 27.45
CA VAL A 528 35.98 29.84 27.90
C VAL A 528 36.41 31.19 28.47
N ARG A 529 35.73 32.26 28.05
CA ARG A 529 35.82 33.59 28.67
C ARG A 529 34.52 33.92 29.37
N GLN A 530 34.62 34.59 30.52
CA GLN A 530 33.46 35.04 31.28
C GLN A 530 33.34 36.56 31.20
N GLN A 531 32.14 37.07 30.96
CA GLN A 531 31.81 38.49 31.05
C GLN A 531 30.47 38.64 31.76
N GLY A 532 30.50 39.15 33.00
CA GLY A 532 29.33 39.10 33.88
C GLY A 532 28.97 37.65 34.24
N GLU A 533 27.70 37.31 34.11
CA GLU A 533 27.18 35.95 34.35
C GLU A 533 27.37 35.00 33.16
N ASN A 534 27.62 35.53 31.96
CA ASN A 534 27.68 34.72 30.72
C ASN A 534 29.07 34.11 30.48
N ARG A 535 29.08 32.87 29.97
CA ARG A 535 30.28 32.11 29.59
C ARG A 535 30.33 31.89 28.08
N TYR A 536 31.36 32.44 27.45
CA TYR A 536 31.59 32.42 26.01
C TYR A 536 32.62 31.37 25.63
N THR A 537 32.27 30.46 24.74
CA THR A 537 33.17 29.43 24.20
C THR A 537 33.81 29.93 22.91
N ARG A 538 35.12 29.73 22.76
CA ARG A 538 35.85 30.05 21.54
C ARG A 538 35.66 28.98 20.47
N ILE A 539 35.35 29.40 19.26
CA ILE A 539 35.29 28.55 18.06
C ILE A 539 36.15 29.18 16.98
N ASP A 540 37.21 28.48 16.57
CA ASP A 540 38.04 28.84 15.45
C ASP A 540 37.45 28.22 14.18
N VAL A 541 37.31 29.02 13.13
CA VAL A 541 36.71 28.62 11.86
C VAL A 541 37.71 28.86 10.73
N GLU A 542 37.88 27.87 9.86
CA GLU A 542 38.72 27.94 8.68
C GLU A 542 37.92 27.49 7.44
N GLU A 543 37.74 28.43 6.51
CA GLU A 543 37.10 28.20 5.22
C GLU A 543 38.18 28.20 4.14
N SER A 544 38.34 27.11 3.39
CA SER A 544 39.33 27.02 2.31
C SER A 544 38.69 26.57 1.00
N THR A 545 39.06 27.23 -0.11
CA THR A 545 38.65 26.87 -1.48
C THR A 545 39.87 26.50 -2.31
N GLY A 546 39.81 25.41 -3.06
CA GLY A 546 40.91 24.96 -3.91
C GLY A 546 40.45 24.08 -5.08
N ASP A 547 41.31 23.96 -6.08
CA ASP A 547 41.18 22.97 -7.15
C ASP A 547 41.98 21.72 -6.73
N TRP A 548 41.36 20.54 -6.79
CA TRP A 548 41.96 19.27 -6.31
C TRP A 548 42.02 18.23 -7.41
N ASN A 549 42.03 18.66 -8.68
CA ASN A 549 42.05 17.74 -9.82
C ASN A 549 43.46 17.25 -10.21
N GLU A 550 44.54 17.82 -9.65
CA GLU A 550 45.92 17.39 -9.98
C GLU A 550 46.84 17.43 -8.74
N SER A 551 47.24 16.24 -8.26
CA SER A 551 48.27 16.01 -7.21
C SER A 551 47.99 16.56 -5.80
N PRO A 552 48.52 15.92 -4.72
CA PRO A 552 48.18 16.27 -3.34
C PRO A 552 48.78 17.59 -2.80
N GLN A 553 49.38 18.45 -3.64
CA GLN A 553 50.24 19.56 -3.17
C GLN A 553 50.04 20.94 -3.86
N ILE A 554 49.01 21.18 -4.69
CA ILE A 554 48.75 22.49 -5.34
C ILE A 554 47.23 22.71 -5.42
N ALA A 555 46.60 23.86 -5.18
CA ALA A 555 46.96 25.11 -4.50
C ALA A 555 45.67 25.61 -3.81
N VAL A 556 45.76 25.94 -2.52
CA VAL A 556 44.66 26.62 -1.84
C VAL A 556 44.50 28.00 -2.48
N ILE A 557 43.39 28.22 -3.18
CA ILE A 557 43.10 29.47 -3.89
C ILE A 557 42.83 30.59 -2.89
N SER A 558 42.11 30.26 -1.82
CA SER A 558 41.83 31.20 -0.74
C SER A 558 41.59 30.45 0.58
N THR A 559 42.05 31.05 1.68
CA THR A 559 41.71 30.65 3.04
C THR A 559 41.21 31.87 3.79
N LYS A 560 40.07 31.71 4.46
CA LYS A 560 39.49 32.69 5.36
C LYS A 560 39.44 32.10 6.77
N LYS A 561 39.98 32.82 7.75
CA LYS A 561 39.97 32.43 9.16
C LYS A 561 39.16 33.44 9.96
N ARG A 562 38.39 32.95 10.94
CA ARG A 562 37.64 33.78 11.90
C ARG A 562 37.63 33.09 13.26
N THR A 563 37.52 33.89 14.31
CA THR A 563 37.37 33.42 15.70
C THR A 563 36.04 33.93 16.23
N LEU A 564 35.18 33.02 16.68
CA LEU A 564 33.85 33.34 17.20
C LEU A 564 33.81 33.05 18.70
N TRP A 565 33.29 33.98 19.49
CA TRP A 565 33.00 33.76 20.91
C TRP A 565 31.51 33.66 21.12
N ILE A 566 31.01 32.48 21.50
CA ILE A 566 29.57 32.22 21.57
C ILE A 566 29.15 31.95 23.02
N ASP A 567 28.16 32.70 23.51
CA ASP A 567 27.46 32.43 24.77
C ASP A 567 26.78 31.07 24.68
N ARG A 568 27.34 30.08 25.39
CA ARG A 568 26.86 28.71 25.32
C ARG A 568 25.47 28.56 25.91
N GLU A 569 25.20 29.23 27.03
CA GLU A 569 23.92 29.11 27.72
C GLU A 569 22.82 29.79 26.90
N GLY A 570 23.12 30.96 26.34
CA GLY A 570 22.25 31.63 25.37
C GLY A 570 22.00 30.79 24.10
N PHE A 571 23.03 30.13 23.56
CA PHE A 571 22.90 29.24 22.40
C PHE A 571 21.98 28.06 22.71
N MET A 572 22.19 27.37 23.83
CA MET A 572 21.36 26.22 24.24
C MET A 572 19.93 26.64 24.59
N ALA A 573 19.71 27.89 24.99
CA ALA A 573 18.39 28.48 25.21
C ALA A 573 17.71 28.96 23.90
N GLY A 574 18.37 28.84 22.75
CA GLY A 574 17.81 29.23 21.44
C GLY A 574 17.78 30.74 21.19
N LYS A 575 18.63 31.53 21.87
CA LYS A 575 18.73 32.97 21.60
C LYS A 575 19.25 33.22 20.18
N SER A 576 18.92 34.39 19.62
CA SER A 576 19.35 34.78 18.27
C SER A 576 20.88 34.94 18.17
N PRO A 577 21.48 34.78 16.97
CA PRO A 577 22.93 34.95 16.76
C PRO A 577 23.50 36.27 17.29
N ALA A 578 22.73 37.36 17.19
CA ALA A 578 23.13 38.68 17.69
C ALA A 578 23.24 38.77 19.22
N ASN A 579 22.50 37.92 19.95
CA ASN A 579 22.51 37.89 21.41
C ASN A 579 23.54 36.93 21.99
N ILE A 580 24.07 36.01 21.17
CA ILE A 580 25.01 34.98 21.62
C ILE A 580 26.44 35.24 21.14
N LEU A 581 26.63 35.95 20.03
CA LEU A 581 27.96 36.24 19.50
C LEU A 581 28.57 37.45 20.21
N ARG A 582 29.85 37.33 20.59
CA ARG A 582 30.64 38.39 21.20
C ARG A 582 31.99 38.54 20.51
N TRP A 583 32.51 39.75 20.52
CA TRP A 583 33.87 40.06 20.10
C TRP A 583 34.62 40.69 21.28
N PHE A 584 35.70 40.03 21.71
CA PHE A 584 36.58 40.56 22.76
C PHE A 584 37.71 41.42 22.19
N GLU A 585 37.91 41.34 20.88
CA GLU A 585 38.86 42.15 20.11
C GLU A 585 38.07 43.11 19.21
N PRO A 586 38.60 44.30 18.90
CA PRO A 586 37.94 45.23 17.99
C PRO A 586 37.75 44.61 16.60
N VAL A 587 36.51 44.62 16.10
CA VAL A 587 36.16 44.15 14.74
C VAL A 587 35.36 45.20 13.99
N THR A 588 35.49 45.22 12.65
CA THR A 588 34.75 46.14 11.79
C THR A 588 33.27 45.75 11.69
N LEU A 589 32.40 46.69 11.32
CA LEU A 589 30.98 46.39 11.08
C LEU A 589 30.77 45.33 9.99
N ALA A 590 31.61 45.35 8.95
CA ALA A 590 31.58 44.34 7.88
C ALA A 590 31.90 42.94 8.42
N GLN A 591 32.90 42.83 9.31
CA GLN A 591 33.24 41.58 9.98
C GLN A 591 32.10 41.11 10.90
N GLN A 592 31.50 42.02 11.67
CA GLN A 592 30.36 41.69 12.53
C GLN A 592 29.19 41.13 11.72
N LEU A 593 28.85 41.76 10.60
CA LEU A 593 27.77 41.29 9.73
C LEU A 593 28.10 39.94 9.08
N ASP A 594 29.34 39.75 8.63
CA ASP A 594 29.80 38.49 8.03
C ASP A 594 29.82 37.33 9.04
N ASP A 595 30.23 37.57 10.29
CA ASP A 595 30.18 36.56 11.36
C ASP A 595 28.72 36.21 11.74
N LEU A 596 27.82 37.21 11.76
CA LEU A 596 26.38 36.96 11.95
C LEU A 596 25.78 36.17 10.78
N ASN A 597 26.18 36.47 9.54
CA ASN A 597 25.78 35.73 8.33
C ASN A 597 26.22 34.27 8.40
N PHE A 598 27.47 34.06 8.83
CA PHE A 598 28.03 32.74 9.01
C PHE A 598 27.22 31.95 10.05
N LEU A 599 26.96 32.49 11.24
CA LEU A 599 26.22 31.78 12.29
C LEU A 599 24.78 31.47 11.89
N ARG A 600 24.04 32.43 11.35
CA ARG A 600 22.64 32.20 10.95
C ARG A 600 22.51 31.27 9.74
N GLY A 601 23.54 31.24 8.90
CA GLY A 601 23.53 30.49 7.65
C GLY A 601 22.57 31.07 6.61
N LEU A 602 22.18 32.33 6.71
CA LEU A 602 21.29 32.97 5.73
C LEU A 602 21.65 34.45 5.61
N PRO A 603 21.19 35.17 4.57
CA PRO A 603 21.35 36.62 4.47
C PRO A 603 20.41 37.44 5.37
N LEU A 604 19.48 36.80 6.08
CA LEU A 604 18.64 37.39 7.12
C LEU A 604 18.41 36.38 8.23
N PHE A 605 18.16 36.86 9.45
CA PHE A 605 17.83 35.97 10.56
C PHE A 605 16.41 35.45 10.42
N ARG A 606 16.28 34.12 10.38
CA ARG A 606 15.03 33.40 10.56
C ARG A 606 15.36 32.05 11.22
N PRO A 607 14.70 31.70 12.34
CA PRO A 607 14.96 30.42 13.00
C PRO A 607 14.58 29.26 12.08
N TYR A 608 15.25 28.13 12.29
CA TYR A 608 14.99 26.91 11.54
C TYR A 608 13.73 26.22 12.06
N ALA A 609 12.86 25.81 11.15
CA ALA A 609 11.70 24.99 11.45
C ALA A 609 12.10 23.51 11.58
N PRO A 610 11.54 22.77 12.55
CA PRO A 610 11.80 21.35 12.70
C PRO A 610 11.22 20.56 11.52
N GLY A 611 11.97 19.54 11.10
CA GLY A 611 11.61 18.60 10.05
C GLY A 611 11.70 17.15 10.52
N PRO A 612 11.30 16.20 9.66
CA PRO A 612 11.18 14.79 10.03
C PRO A 612 12.54 14.16 10.35
N ILE A 613 12.50 13.04 11.05
CA ILE A 613 13.67 12.18 11.25
C ILE A 613 14.05 11.48 9.94
N ARG A 614 15.34 11.41 9.67
CA ARG A 614 15.96 10.74 8.53
C ARG A 614 17.21 10.01 8.98
N TYR A 615 17.57 8.95 8.26
CA TYR A 615 18.79 8.21 8.51
C TYR A 615 19.76 8.49 7.38
N LEU A 616 20.93 9.05 7.70
CA LEU A 616 21.91 9.51 6.72
C LEU A 616 23.18 8.66 6.83
N LYS A 617 23.48 7.91 5.77
CA LYS A 617 24.75 7.18 5.64
C LYS A 617 25.85 8.15 5.19
N THR A 618 26.98 8.14 5.89
CA THR A 618 28.15 8.96 5.54
C THR A 618 29.44 8.14 5.65
N PRO A 619 30.57 8.61 5.09
CA PRO A 619 31.86 7.94 5.25
C PRO A 619 32.42 7.95 6.68
N LEU A 620 31.81 8.69 7.62
CA LEU A 620 32.34 8.85 8.98
C LEU A 620 32.25 7.57 9.82
N ARG A 621 31.30 6.68 9.53
CA ARG A 621 31.14 5.40 10.23
C ARG A 621 30.42 4.36 9.36
N ARG A 622 30.31 3.13 9.88
CA ARG A 622 29.63 2.05 9.18
C ARG A 622 28.12 2.25 9.15
N ASP A 623 27.48 2.63 10.25
CA ASP A 623 26.01 2.75 10.30
C ASP A 623 25.51 4.15 9.94
N ALA A 624 24.27 4.25 9.46
CA ALA A 624 23.61 5.53 9.24
C ALA A 624 23.47 6.32 10.56
N PHE A 625 23.59 7.63 10.47
CA PHE A 625 23.29 8.54 11.57
C PHE A 625 21.80 8.81 11.64
N ARG A 626 21.25 8.78 12.86
CA ARG A 626 19.90 9.30 13.07
C ARG A 626 19.97 10.81 13.04
N THR A 627 19.28 11.41 12.09
CA THR A 627 19.29 12.85 11.85
C THR A 627 17.89 13.45 11.95
N GLN A 628 17.78 14.64 12.52
CA GLN A 628 16.58 15.47 12.43
C GLN A 628 16.77 16.51 11.33
N ARG A 629 15.81 16.59 10.39
CA ARG A 629 15.80 17.66 9.39
C ARG A 629 15.49 19.00 10.04
N ALA A 630 16.07 20.07 9.53
CA ALA A 630 15.67 21.43 9.86
C ALA A 630 15.71 22.28 8.59
N ALA A 631 14.85 23.29 8.47
CA ALA A 631 14.88 24.17 7.31
C ALA A 631 14.59 25.63 7.67
N SER A 632 15.30 26.56 7.04
CA SER A 632 15.02 27.99 7.11
C SER A 632 15.11 28.61 5.72
N GLU A 633 14.28 29.61 5.45
CA GLU A 633 14.21 30.26 4.13
C GLU A 633 14.00 31.76 4.27
N VAL A 634 14.75 32.55 3.51
CA VAL A 634 14.57 34.02 3.42
C VAL A 634 14.69 34.48 1.97
N THR A 635 13.97 35.56 1.65
CA THR A 635 14.08 36.24 0.37
C THR A 635 14.99 37.45 0.54
N PHE A 636 16.05 37.56 -0.27
CA PHE A 636 17.06 38.61 -0.14
C PHE A 636 17.61 39.03 -1.52
N PRO A 637 17.79 40.33 -1.78
CA PRO A 637 18.39 40.81 -3.03
C PRO A 637 19.89 40.48 -3.07
N GLN A 638 20.41 40.19 -4.26
CA GLN A 638 21.82 39.81 -4.43
C GLN A 638 22.80 40.95 -4.11
N GLU A 639 22.38 42.21 -4.22
CA GLU A 639 23.13 43.39 -3.77
C GLU A 639 22.23 44.40 -3.05
N ALA A 640 22.74 45.04 -1.99
CA ALA A 640 22.02 45.99 -1.15
C ALA A 640 21.89 47.41 -1.76
N ASN A 641 21.89 47.55 -3.09
CA ASN A 641 21.91 48.85 -3.76
C ASN A 641 20.54 49.14 -4.42
N ALA A 642 19.90 50.24 -4.02
CA ALA A 642 18.51 50.61 -4.37
C ALA A 642 18.26 50.90 -5.87
N LYS A 643 19.28 50.76 -6.73
CA LYS A 643 19.20 50.91 -8.19
C LYS A 643 19.51 49.62 -8.97
N SER A 644 19.67 48.50 -8.28
CA SER A 644 20.04 47.22 -8.91
C SER A 644 18.83 46.57 -9.59
N THR A 645 18.97 46.25 -10.88
CA THR A 645 18.04 45.43 -11.69
C THR A 645 18.24 43.92 -11.49
N GLN A 646 19.04 43.52 -10.50
CA GLN A 646 19.38 42.12 -10.22
C GLN A 646 18.19 41.35 -9.61
N PRO A 647 18.07 40.04 -9.88
CA PRO A 647 16.97 39.22 -9.39
C PRO A 647 16.99 39.08 -7.87
N VAL A 648 15.79 39.13 -7.27
CA VAL A 648 15.59 38.81 -5.86
C VAL A 648 15.67 37.29 -5.71
N LEU A 649 16.51 36.80 -4.81
CA LEU A 649 16.73 35.37 -4.62
C LEU A 649 16.09 34.86 -3.33
N ARG A 650 15.58 33.64 -3.39
CA ARG A 650 15.11 32.86 -2.25
C ARG A 650 16.24 31.93 -1.80
N TYR A 651 16.76 32.21 -0.61
CA TYR A 651 17.81 31.45 0.06
C TYR A 651 17.16 30.45 1.00
N ARG A 652 17.29 29.17 0.72
CA ARG A 652 16.83 28.09 1.59
C ARG A 652 18.00 27.28 2.10
N ARG A 653 18.03 27.03 3.40
CA ARG A 653 18.99 26.14 4.03
C ARG A 653 18.28 24.97 4.69
N ASP A 654 18.75 23.78 4.37
CA ASP A 654 18.23 22.51 4.84
C ASP A 654 19.34 21.78 5.61
N LEU A 655 19.12 21.45 6.88
CA LEU A 655 20.10 20.82 7.77
C LEU A 655 19.73 19.36 8.04
N TRP A 656 20.76 18.56 8.37
CA TRP A 656 20.65 17.22 8.94
C TRP A 656 21.40 17.20 10.28
N LEU A 657 20.64 17.27 11.36
CA LEU A 657 21.17 17.46 12.71
C LEU A 657 21.29 16.13 13.44
N SER A 658 22.40 15.90 14.15
CA SER A 658 22.59 14.71 14.98
C SER A 658 23.47 15.02 16.18
N ASP A 659 23.01 14.62 17.37
CA ASP A 659 23.77 14.76 18.61
C ASP A 659 25.00 13.81 18.66
N GLU A 660 25.15 12.92 17.67
CA GLU A 660 26.23 11.94 17.58
C GLU A 660 27.54 12.51 16.98
N VAL A 661 27.53 13.78 16.53
CA VAL A 661 28.70 14.45 15.94
C VAL A 661 28.99 15.80 16.61
N PRO A 662 30.26 16.24 16.64
CA PRO A 662 30.59 17.59 17.11
C PRO A 662 29.84 18.65 16.30
N PHE A 663 29.41 19.70 16.98
CA PHE A 663 28.60 20.81 16.47
C PHE A 663 27.18 20.42 15.99
N GLY A 664 26.84 19.13 15.94
CA GLY A 664 25.46 18.69 15.80
C GLY A 664 24.89 18.74 14.38
N THR A 665 25.68 19.09 13.36
CA THR A 665 25.24 19.10 11.95
C THR A 665 26.10 18.19 11.09
N ILE A 666 25.52 17.13 10.54
CA ILE A 666 26.24 16.18 9.67
C ILE A 666 26.31 16.69 8.23
N GLN A 667 25.21 17.28 7.75
CA GLN A 667 25.08 17.76 6.39
C GLN A 667 24.20 19.00 6.38
N TRP A 668 24.46 19.92 5.45
CA TRP A 668 23.48 20.91 5.05
C TRP A 668 23.48 21.13 3.55
N GLU A 669 22.36 21.63 3.05
CA GLU A 669 22.19 22.04 1.67
C GLU A 669 21.73 23.49 1.61
N GLN A 670 22.37 24.28 0.76
CA GLN A 670 21.96 25.62 0.43
C GLN A 670 21.35 25.61 -0.97
N THR A 671 20.08 25.97 -1.08
CA THR A 671 19.38 26.13 -2.34
C THR A 671 19.11 27.61 -2.60
N LEU A 672 19.40 28.05 -3.83
CA LEU A 672 19.11 29.38 -4.34
C LEU A 672 18.09 29.26 -5.47
N ARG A 673 16.96 29.96 -5.34
CA ARG A 673 15.95 30.04 -6.39
C ARG A 673 15.66 31.49 -6.72
N ASP A 674 15.34 31.76 -7.98
CA ASP A 674 14.76 33.05 -8.35
C ASP A 674 13.39 33.20 -7.65
N ALA A 675 13.17 34.34 -6.99
CA ALA A 675 12.00 34.51 -6.12
C ALA A 675 10.68 34.62 -6.89
N GLN A 676 10.71 35.04 -8.15
CA GLN A 676 9.53 35.21 -9.00
C GLN A 676 9.17 33.93 -9.75
N SER A 677 10.14 33.34 -10.46
CA SER A 677 9.94 32.15 -11.30
C SER A 677 10.03 30.83 -10.52
N GLY A 678 10.69 30.82 -9.36
CA GLY A 678 10.97 29.59 -8.60
C GLY A 678 12.05 28.70 -9.23
N GLN A 679 12.67 29.14 -10.33
CA GLN A 679 13.73 28.39 -11.02
C GLN A 679 14.94 28.21 -10.10
N LEU A 680 15.50 27.00 -10.11
CA LEU A 680 16.74 26.70 -9.38
C LEU A 680 17.91 27.45 -10.03
N VAL A 681 18.57 28.31 -9.26
CA VAL A 681 19.76 29.06 -9.69
C VAL A 681 21.02 28.29 -9.33
N ALA A 682 21.11 27.82 -8.08
CA ALA A 682 22.22 27.01 -7.62
C ALA A 682 21.80 26.14 -6.44
N THR A 683 22.46 25.00 -6.29
CA THR A 683 22.40 24.17 -5.09
C THR A 683 23.81 23.78 -4.69
N GLN A 684 24.05 23.71 -3.38
CA GLN A 684 25.32 23.25 -2.84
C GLN A 684 25.08 22.44 -1.57
N THR A 685 25.61 21.22 -1.56
CA THR A 685 25.53 20.31 -0.41
C THR A 685 26.89 20.22 0.27
N TRP A 686 26.91 20.44 1.57
CA TRP A 686 28.06 20.33 2.45
C TRP A 686 27.89 19.12 3.35
N GLN A 687 28.87 18.21 3.35
CA GLN A 687 28.83 16.98 4.12
C GLN A 687 30.06 16.87 5.02
N MET A 688 29.85 16.44 6.26
CA MET A 688 30.95 16.20 7.20
C MET A 688 31.78 15.00 6.72
N ILE A 689 33.08 15.21 6.58
CA ILE A 689 34.05 14.19 6.14
C ILE A 689 35.02 13.78 7.26
N GLN A 690 35.15 14.60 8.31
CA GLN A 690 36.00 14.31 9.46
C GLN A 690 35.41 14.91 10.74
N ALA A 691 35.55 14.19 11.85
CA ALA A 691 35.16 14.63 13.19
C ALA A 691 36.18 14.17 14.23
N SER A 692 36.41 14.99 15.25
CA SER A 692 37.18 14.69 16.45
C SER A 692 36.40 15.18 17.69
N PRO A 693 36.09 14.32 18.67
CA PRO A 693 36.32 12.87 18.67
C PRO A 693 35.59 12.19 17.50
N ALA A 694 36.11 11.05 17.05
CA ALA A 694 35.47 10.28 16.00
C ALA A 694 34.14 9.71 16.51
N PRO A 695 33.06 9.73 15.70
CA PRO A 695 31.79 9.13 16.10
C PRO A 695 31.96 7.62 16.30
N ALA A 696 31.13 7.03 17.17
CA ALA A 696 31.13 5.60 17.39
C ALA A 696 30.92 4.84 16.05
N PRO A 697 31.61 3.69 15.84
CA PRO A 697 31.60 3.00 14.56
C PRO A 697 30.21 2.45 14.16
N ASN A 698 29.40 2.11 15.16
CA ASN A 698 28.05 1.57 15.01
C ASN A 698 27.01 2.52 15.61
N SER A 699 25.78 2.43 15.14
CA SER A 699 24.65 3.21 15.66
C SER A 699 24.27 2.76 17.07
N PRO A 700 23.86 3.68 17.96
CA PRO A 700 23.25 3.33 19.24
C PRO A 700 22.03 2.41 19.08
N LEU A 701 21.30 2.53 17.96
CA LEU A 701 20.15 1.67 17.66
C LEU A 701 20.55 0.22 17.36
N SER A 702 21.75 0.01 16.82
CA SER A 702 22.28 -1.31 16.48
C SER A 702 22.93 -2.02 17.68
N SER A 703 23.17 -1.30 18.77
CA SER A 703 23.80 -1.81 20.00
C SER A 703 22.82 -1.94 21.17
N ALA A 704 21.61 -1.41 21.05
CA ALA A 704 20.54 -1.66 22.00
C ALA A 704 20.12 -3.14 21.91
N PRO A 705 20.14 -3.93 23.00
CA PRO A 705 19.49 -5.23 23.00
C PRO A 705 18.03 -5.01 22.61
N ALA A 706 17.51 -5.85 21.70
CA ALA A 706 16.09 -5.83 21.32
C ALA A 706 15.28 -5.76 22.61
N ALA A 707 14.57 -4.65 22.82
CA ALA A 707 13.82 -4.43 24.04
C ALA A 707 12.91 -5.64 24.24
N SER A 708 13.22 -6.48 25.24
CA SER A 708 12.32 -7.51 25.71
C SER A 708 11.03 -6.78 26.09
N ASP A 709 9.93 -7.11 25.42
CA ASP A 709 8.59 -6.62 25.75
C ASP A 709 8.29 -6.90 27.22
N SER A 710 8.61 -5.95 28.09
CA SER A 710 8.06 -5.84 29.43
C SER A 710 6.82 -4.97 29.37
N SER A 711 5.85 -5.33 28.52
CA SER A 711 4.46 -4.99 28.78
C SER A 711 3.84 -6.21 29.45
N THR A 712 3.93 -6.22 30.77
CA THR A 712 3.16 -7.05 31.68
C THR A 712 1.73 -7.22 31.19
N ARG A 713 1.31 -8.48 31.08
CA ARG A 713 -0.09 -8.89 31.15
C ARG A 713 -0.67 -8.34 32.45
N GLU A 714 -1.64 -7.45 32.35
CA GLU A 714 -2.80 -7.36 33.24
C GLU A 714 -4.05 -7.14 32.41
#